data_AF-A0AAN4U3F6-F1
#
_entry.id   AF-A0AAN4U3F6-F1
#
_cell.length_a   1.000
_cell.length_b   1.000
_cell.length_c   1.000
_cell.angle_alpha   90.00
_cell.angle_beta   90.00
_cell.angle_gamma   90.00
#
_symmetry.space_group_name_H-M   'P 1'
#
loop_
_entity.id
_entity.type
_entity.pdbx_description
1 polymer ?
#
loop_
_entity_poly.entity_id
_entity_poly.type
_entity_poly.pdbx_seq_one_letter_code
_entity_poly.pdbx_strand_id
1 'polypeptide(L)'
;MTQSGHSLAFSPQRQPGNAGQWTRQRKLSASKLLCLGVSLLVLGGGWAQAQDNSAGAKASASSAMNPQTPAHIDATGTEKETQNPDNASKASGPPVASPATQPESTGSQAPSHRVTVASEAAQSLHVASVPQDLRSPSIALGGLFAAIGGAHLAPDFKNVADSRPDEAPADLLNDWETQRHHPDFNLRDFYQQHFSPPIRRDVSYRRKADENIYDYIQGMWGVLTRQPDKPMSYSSLLPLPHPYVVPGGRFSELYYWDTYFTMIGLYETGQWDLLRGMIGDMASLIDRYDHIPNGTRTYYLSRSEPPFFSLMVDLLAQHDGQGAYKRYLPQLQKEYAYWMEGADTLKPGQAYRHVVRLHDGTLLLRHWDDLDTPRDESYPEDVATAARAPSRAPADVYRDLRAGSETGWDFSSRWLADGHTLATIHTTDLAPIEVNALMVHLEQTLEHAYALTGQRKLARLYGQRADERVAVMRRVFWDDDRQAFYDYDWRKGRLTDVLSAATAMPLFLRIASQDQAMAVAETIRDKLLRPGGIMATDHESGQQWDAPNGWAPEEWMAIKGLNNYGDTELAETIARRWMARVIGTYEKSGVLLEKYDVESPTISATGGKGGGEYPMQIGFGWTNGTLLGLMRRYPGDTSKILQRNPLSSQPPIDVLPPSDPYSAVGPEANDPVMAPAKPAGDVDTGAQEKTAHASTINSDAQQVAPKAASTDGTAANPATKPGEAPDGAAGSGAGNRASGVEPTPLDQRVPTRKMTAYQPS
;
A
#
# COMPACT_ATOMS: atom_id res chain seq x y z
N MET A 1 -0.66 34.25 70.43
CA MET A 1 -1.80 33.51 71.01
C MET A 1 -1.62 32.05 70.61
N THR A 2 -0.91 31.31 71.46
CA THR A 2 -1.40 30.17 72.30
C THR A 2 -1.40 28.86 71.51
N GLN A 3 -0.33 28.04 71.64
CA GLN A 3 -0.18 26.90 72.58
C GLN A 3 -1.10 25.73 72.15
N SER A 4 -0.75 24.45 72.09
CA SER A 4 0.28 23.56 72.67
C SER A 4 -0.15 22.13 72.23
N GLY A 5 0.63 21.05 72.14
CA GLY A 5 1.99 20.72 72.51
C GLY A 5 2.18 19.19 72.41
N HIS A 6 3.47 18.79 72.32
CA HIS A 6 4.10 17.55 72.84
C HIS A 6 3.65 16.17 72.33
N SER A 7 4.49 15.12 72.27
CA SER A 7 5.95 14.82 72.35
C SER A 7 5.96 13.27 72.38
N LEU A 8 6.85 12.53 71.74
CA LEU A 8 8.06 12.01 72.39
C LEU A 8 8.91 11.18 71.42
N ALA A 9 10.20 11.29 71.65
CA ALA A 9 11.34 10.76 70.92
C ALA A 9 11.63 9.27 71.19
N PHE A 10 12.46 8.66 70.34
CA PHE A 10 13.68 7.97 70.80
C PHE A 10 14.72 7.92 69.67
N SER A 11 15.92 8.39 69.97
CA SER A 11 17.18 8.10 69.29
C SER A 11 18.14 7.66 70.41
N PRO A 12 19.10 6.74 70.19
CA PRO A 12 20.46 7.26 70.00
C PRO A 12 21.45 6.38 69.18
N GLN A 13 22.37 7.09 68.53
CA GLN A 13 23.84 6.89 68.52
C GLN A 13 24.56 5.76 67.73
N ARG A 14 25.52 6.26 66.91
CA ARG A 14 26.95 5.88 66.71
C ARG A 14 27.37 4.87 65.62
N GLN A 15 27.84 5.44 64.49
CA GLN A 15 29.23 5.40 63.92
C GLN A 15 29.86 4.03 63.48
N PRO A 16 31.00 4.02 62.72
CA PRO A 16 31.09 4.14 61.25
C PRO A 16 31.76 2.90 60.59
N GLY A 17 31.59 2.71 59.28
CA GLY A 17 32.20 1.61 58.51
C GLY A 17 32.78 2.10 57.19
N ASN A 18 34.01 1.69 56.91
CA ASN A 18 34.99 2.33 56.06
C ASN A 18 35.11 1.67 54.66
N ALA A 19 35.62 2.46 53.70
CA ALA A 19 36.45 2.07 52.56
C ALA A 19 35.86 1.26 51.37
N GLY A 20 36.08 1.79 50.16
CA GLY A 20 35.92 1.03 48.91
C GLY A 20 36.01 1.83 47.62
N GLN A 21 36.95 2.78 47.47
CA GLN A 21 37.30 3.34 46.15
C GLN A 21 38.09 2.29 45.35
N TRP A 22 37.62 1.97 44.14
CA TRP A 22 38.46 1.41 43.08
C TRP A 22 38.16 2.11 41.75
N THR A 23 39.07 3.03 41.42
CA THR A 23 39.31 3.58 40.08
C THR A 23 39.74 2.47 39.10
N ARG A 24 39.16 2.43 37.90
CA ARG A 24 39.83 1.86 36.72
C ARG A 24 39.77 2.84 35.54
N GLN A 25 40.95 3.34 35.21
CA GLN A 25 41.29 4.02 33.97
C GLN A 25 41.04 3.09 32.76
N ARG A 26 40.47 3.63 31.68
CA ARG A 26 40.70 3.15 30.32
C ARG A 26 41.38 4.25 29.52
N LYS A 27 42.50 3.85 28.91
CA LYS A 27 43.44 4.64 28.14
C LYS A 27 42.81 5.09 26.82
N LEU A 28 42.87 6.39 26.56
CA LEU A 28 42.77 6.98 25.23
C LEU A 28 44.14 6.85 24.55
N SER A 29 44.19 6.28 23.34
CA SER A 29 45.36 6.35 22.47
C SER A 29 45.22 7.54 21.52
N ALA A 30 46.07 8.54 21.69
CA ALA A 30 46.27 9.61 20.73
C ALA A 30 47.60 9.37 20.01
N SER A 31 47.56 9.20 18.69
CA SER A 31 48.73 9.30 17.82
C SER A 31 48.74 10.67 17.17
N LYS A 32 49.77 11.46 17.50
CA LYS A 32 50.13 12.71 16.82
C LYS A 32 50.88 12.40 15.54
N LEU A 33 50.56 13.12 14.46
CA LEU A 33 51.49 13.45 13.39
C LEU A 33 51.35 14.95 13.11
N LEU A 34 52.49 15.62 13.18
CA LEU A 34 52.67 17.06 13.07
C LEU A 34 53.46 17.31 11.78
N CYS A 35 53.00 18.20 10.92
CA CYS A 35 53.86 18.93 9.98
C CYS A 35 53.31 20.35 9.81
N LEU A 36 54.20 21.31 10.07
CA LEU A 36 54.02 22.74 9.86
C LEU A 36 54.05 23.11 8.37
N GLY A 37 53.35 24.20 8.03
CA GLY A 37 53.58 24.99 6.81
C GLY A 37 52.75 26.27 6.84
N VAL A 38 53.41 27.41 6.99
CA VAL A 38 52.88 28.76 7.32
C VAL A 38 52.67 29.62 6.07
N SER A 39 51.77 30.63 6.19
CA SER A 39 51.69 31.94 5.47
C SER A 39 50.46 32.09 4.56
N LEU A 40 49.72 33.20 4.46
CA LEU A 40 49.68 34.51 5.15
C LEU A 40 48.35 35.21 4.78
N LEU A 41 47.98 36.20 5.60
CA LEU A 41 46.87 37.17 5.51
C LEU A 41 46.55 37.79 4.13
N VAL A 42 45.28 38.18 3.91
CA VAL A 42 44.85 39.59 3.68
C VAL A 42 43.43 39.82 4.27
N LEU A 43 43.24 41.06 4.72
CA LEU A 43 42.25 41.68 5.59
C LEU A 43 40.92 42.12 4.93
N GLY A 44 39.93 42.36 5.82
CA GLY A 44 38.95 43.47 5.74
C GLY A 44 37.54 43.04 5.34
N GLY A 45 36.45 43.40 6.02
CA GLY A 45 36.23 44.25 7.18
C GLY A 45 34.75 44.67 7.18
N GLY A 46 34.06 44.48 8.31
CA GLY A 46 33.25 45.54 8.93
C GLY A 46 31.80 45.85 8.49
N TRP A 47 30.90 45.72 9.49
CA TRP A 47 29.79 46.63 9.86
C TRP A 47 28.57 46.76 8.91
N ALA A 48 27.35 46.45 9.37
CA ALA A 48 26.50 47.30 10.23
C ALA A 48 25.03 46.81 10.23
N GLN A 49 24.39 46.92 11.40
CA GLN A 49 22.95 46.87 11.63
C GLN A 49 22.24 48.11 11.05
N ALA A 50 20.96 47.96 10.67
CA ALA A 50 19.96 49.01 10.80
C ALA A 50 18.54 48.42 10.88
N GLN A 51 17.91 48.59 12.05
CA GLN A 51 16.46 48.81 12.17
C GLN A 51 16.19 50.27 11.74
N ASP A 52 15.10 50.56 11.04
CA ASP A 52 13.98 51.33 11.62
C ASP A 52 12.76 51.45 10.69
N ASN A 53 11.64 51.74 11.35
CA ASN A 53 10.27 51.88 10.88
C ASN A 53 10.00 53.03 9.89
N SER A 54 8.91 52.91 9.12
CA SER A 54 7.93 54.01 9.03
C SER A 54 6.55 53.52 8.57
N ALA A 55 5.54 53.88 9.35
CA ALA A 55 4.11 53.71 9.11
C ALA A 55 3.57 54.70 8.05
N GLY A 56 2.46 54.30 7.41
CA GLY A 56 1.65 55.18 6.56
C GLY A 56 0.27 54.57 6.32
N ALA A 57 -0.68 54.91 7.19
CA ALA A 57 -2.08 54.51 7.10
C ALA A 57 -2.85 55.28 6.02
N LYS A 58 -3.83 54.62 5.37
CA LYS A 58 -5.10 55.23 4.95
C LYS A 58 -6.20 54.16 4.86
N ALA A 59 -7.31 54.45 5.53
CA ALA A 59 -8.52 53.66 5.67
C ALA A 59 -9.42 53.72 4.41
N SER A 60 -10.27 52.72 4.18
CA SER A 60 -11.68 52.73 4.63
C SER A 60 -12.55 51.69 3.89
N ALA A 61 -13.61 51.28 4.60
CA ALA A 61 -14.90 50.77 4.13
C ALA A 61 -15.14 49.25 4.17
N SER A 62 -15.69 48.85 5.32
CA SER A 62 -16.50 47.68 5.61
C SER A 62 -17.82 47.63 4.82
N SER A 63 -18.29 46.43 4.50
CA SER A 63 -19.72 46.12 4.54
C SER A 63 -19.93 44.61 4.69
N ALA A 64 -20.65 44.23 5.74
CA ALA A 64 -21.29 42.95 5.93
C ALA A 64 -22.80 43.13 5.70
N MET A 65 -23.48 42.18 5.06
CA MET A 65 -24.86 41.77 5.44
C MET A 65 -25.39 40.59 4.61
N ASN A 66 -25.80 39.57 5.36
CA ASN A 66 -26.93 38.61 5.28
C ASN A 66 -27.69 38.28 3.98
N PRO A 67 -28.23 37.04 3.88
CA PRO A 67 -28.96 36.52 2.73
C PRO A 67 -30.46 36.86 2.77
N GLN A 68 -31.09 36.97 1.59
CA GLN A 68 -32.53 37.04 1.44
C GLN A 68 -33.02 36.01 0.41
N THR A 69 -33.98 35.20 0.87
CA THR A 69 -35.00 34.50 0.08
C THR A 69 -35.83 35.49 -0.74
N PRO A 70 -36.52 35.04 -1.79
CA PRO A 70 -37.98 35.20 -1.75
C PRO A 70 -38.78 34.00 -2.28
N ALA A 71 -40.08 34.10 -2.01
CA ALA A 71 -41.10 33.08 -1.95
C ALA A 71 -41.87 32.80 -3.25
N HIS A 72 -42.60 31.68 -3.16
CA HIS A 72 -43.86 31.28 -3.81
C HIS A 72 -44.66 32.33 -4.61
N ILE A 73 -45.18 31.86 -5.75
CA ILE A 73 -46.48 32.26 -6.32
C ILE A 73 -47.23 30.98 -6.70
N ASP A 74 -48.44 30.83 -6.15
CA ASP A 74 -49.50 29.90 -6.54
C ASP A 74 -50.32 30.49 -7.70
N ALA A 75 -50.81 29.64 -8.62
CA ALA A 75 -52.18 29.69 -9.18
C ALA A 75 -52.46 28.54 -10.16
N THR A 76 -53.17 27.52 -9.66
CA THR A 76 -54.42 26.92 -10.19
C THR A 76 -54.63 26.71 -11.70
N GLY A 77 -55.05 25.49 -12.08
CA GLY A 77 -56.09 25.33 -13.12
C GLY A 77 -56.12 24.04 -13.95
N THR A 78 -56.92 23.06 -13.50
CA THR A 78 -57.83 22.17 -14.28
C THR A 78 -57.30 21.06 -15.22
N GLU A 79 -57.51 19.83 -14.75
CA GLU A 79 -58.12 18.63 -15.39
C GLU A 79 -58.40 18.62 -16.90
N LYS A 80 -58.00 17.52 -17.56
CA LYS A 80 -58.94 16.61 -18.28
C LYS A 80 -58.28 15.29 -18.73
N GLU A 81 -58.88 14.18 -18.28
CA GLU A 81 -58.82 12.86 -18.92
C GLU A 81 -59.37 12.91 -20.35
N THR A 82 -58.85 12.07 -21.26
CA THR A 82 -59.66 11.15 -22.10
C THR A 82 -58.79 10.25 -22.99
N GLN A 83 -58.86 8.94 -22.71
CA GLN A 83 -59.12 7.81 -23.62
C GLN A 83 -58.54 7.78 -25.06
N ASN A 84 -57.77 6.69 -25.28
CA ASN A 84 -57.58 5.88 -26.51
C ASN A 84 -58.93 5.57 -27.23
N PRO A 85 -59.02 5.13 -28.51
CA PRO A 85 -58.31 3.91 -29.00
C PRO A 85 -58.01 3.78 -30.53
N ASP A 86 -57.29 2.68 -30.84
CA ASP A 86 -57.30 1.82 -32.05
C ASP A 86 -57.01 2.39 -33.45
N ASN A 87 -56.01 1.83 -34.17
CA ASN A 87 -56.26 0.71 -35.10
C ASN A 87 -55.01 0.10 -35.76
N ALA A 88 -55.13 -1.19 -36.05
CA ALA A 88 -54.13 -2.10 -36.62
C ALA A 88 -53.94 -1.99 -38.15
N SER A 89 -52.81 -2.47 -38.68
CA SER A 89 -52.81 -3.42 -39.82
C SER A 89 -51.43 -4.01 -40.22
N LYS A 90 -51.39 -5.36 -40.20
CA LYS A 90 -50.92 -6.31 -41.24
C LYS A 90 -49.43 -6.43 -41.63
N ALA A 91 -48.78 -7.42 -41.02
CA ALA A 91 -48.46 -8.76 -41.56
C ALA A 91 -47.86 -8.97 -42.99
N SER A 92 -46.70 -9.64 -42.97
CA SER A 92 -46.36 -10.95 -43.60
C SER A 92 -45.81 -11.06 -45.05
N GLY A 93 -44.63 -11.71 -45.17
CA GLY A 93 -44.24 -12.56 -46.30
C GLY A 93 -42.73 -12.91 -46.39
N PRO A 94 -42.31 -14.13 -46.82
CA PRO A 94 -41.07 -14.85 -46.41
C PRO A 94 -40.08 -15.06 -47.62
N PRO A 95 -39.14 -16.05 -47.74
CA PRO A 95 -38.81 -17.23 -46.92
C PRO A 95 -37.32 -17.70 -46.79
N VAL A 96 -37.21 -18.81 -46.04
CA VAL A 96 -36.18 -19.83 -45.74
C VAL A 96 -35.25 -20.32 -46.88
N ALA A 97 -33.99 -20.66 -46.55
CA ALA A 97 -33.26 -21.85 -47.04
C ALA A 97 -31.96 -22.16 -46.21
N SER A 98 -31.81 -23.42 -45.76
CA SER A 98 -30.52 -24.08 -45.37
C SER A 98 -30.06 -24.98 -46.54
N PRO A 99 -28.79 -25.50 -46.64
CA PRO A 99 -28.31 -26.61 -45.78
C PRO A 99 -26.78 -26.69 -45.52
N ALA A 100 -26.39 -27.71 -44.76
CA ALA A 100 -25.04 -28.09 -44.27
C ALA A 100 -24.07 -28.67 -45.33
N THR A 101 -22.76 -28.78 -45.02
CA THR A 101 -21.97 -30.03 -44.69
C THR A 101 -20.43 -29.84 -44.86
N GLN A 102 -19.65 -30.45 -43.94
CA GLN A 102 -18.16 -30.63 -43.75
C GLN A 102 -17.45 -31.39 -44.93
N PRO A 103 -16.09 -31.65 -45.02
CA PRO A 103 -15.14 -32.02 -43.93
C PRO A 103 -13.60 -31.73 -44.03
N GLU A 104 -12.92 -31.94 -42.89
CA GLU A 104 -11.55 -32.46 -42.56
C GLU A 104 -10.27 -32.10 -43.36
N SER A 105 -9.20 -31.71 -42.64
CA SER A 105 -7.85 -32.33 -42.75
C SER A 105 -6.97 -32.10 -41.51
N THR A 106 -6.04 -33.02 -41.31
CA THR A 106 -5.23 -33.33 -40.12
C THR A 106 -3.88 -32.61 -40.07
N GLY A 107 -3.31 -32.43 -38.87
CA GLY A 107 -1.92 -31.99 -38.68
C GLY A 107 -1.46 -32.06 -37.22
N SER A 108 -0.66 -33.08 -36.89
CA SER A 108 -0.10 -33.42 -35.58
C SER A 108 1.12 -32.57 -35.21
N GLN A 109 1.29 -32.18 -33.93
CA GLN A 109 2.60 -32.06 -33.24
C GLN A 109 2.48 -32.05 -31.70
N ALA A 110 3.60 -32.43 -31.06
CA ALA A 110 3.79 -33.17 -29.80
C ALA A 110 3.60 -32.41 -28.46
N PRO A 111 3.53 -33.13 -27.31
CA PRO A 111 3.12 -32.58 -26.02
C PRO A 111 4.30 -32.07 -25.17
N SER A 112 4.15 -30.90 -24.55
CA SER A 112 4.98 -30.50 -23.40
C SER A 112 4.17 -30.69 -22.12
N HIS A 113 4.56 -31.66 -21.30
CA HIS A 113 3.97 -31.95 -20.00
C HIS A 113 4.06 -30.74 -19.06
N ARG A 114 2.93 -30.04 -18.85
CA ARG A 114 2.68 -29.26 -17.62
C ARG A 114 2.22 -30.25 -16.56
N VAL A 115 3.00 -30.37 -15.49
CA VAL A 115 2.57 -31.05 -14.26
C VAL A 115 1.56 -30.12 -13.57
N THR A 116 0.28 -30.31 -13.86
CA THR A 116 -0.81 -29.71 -13.11
C THR A 116 -0.97 -30.47 -11.79
N VAL A 117 -0.35 -29.97 -10.73
CA VAL A 117 -0.87 -30.18 -9.37
C VAL A 117 -1.76 -28.98 -9.08
N ALA A 118 -2.92 -28.94 -9.73
CA ALA A 118 -4.01 -28.10 -9.26
C ALA A 118 -4.50 -28.74 -7.97
N SER A 119 -4.23 -28.11 -6.83
CA SER A 119 -4.65 -28.66 -5.54
C SER A 119 -6.17 -28.65 -5.46
N GLU A 120 -6.74 -29.72 -4.91
CA GLU A 120 -8.17 -29.92 -4.69
C GLU A 120 -8.80 -28.83 -3.78
N ALA A 121 -8.00 -27.94 -3.20
CA ALA A 121 -8.45 -26.78 -2.44
C ALA A 121 -8.96 -25.61 -3.31
N ALA A 122 -8.63 -25.57 -4.61
CA ALA A 122 -9.07 -24.50 -5.52
C ALA A 122 -10.51 -24.69 -6.06
N GLN A 123 -11.13 -25.86 -5.85
CA GLN A 123 -12.44 -26.20 -6.43
C GLN A 123 -13.65 -25.77 -5.59
N SER A 124 -13.47 -25.21 -4.39
CA SER A 124 -14.58 -24.84 -3.50
C SER A 124 -15.02 -23.37 -3.57
N LEU A 125 -14.37 -22.53 -4.38
CA LEU A 125 -14.73 -21.12 -4.59
C LEU A 125 -15.40 -20.92 -5.97
N HIS A 126 -16.47 -21.68 -6.27
CA HIS A 126 -17.31 -21.39 -7.43
C HIS A 126 -18.33 -20.32 -7.08
N VAL A 127 -17.95 -19.06 -7.27
CA VAL A 127 -18.94 -17.99 -7.46
C VAL A 127 -19.66 -18.31 -8.78
N ALA A 128 -20.95 -18.64 -8.73
CA ALA A 128 -21.74 -19.01 -9.90
C ALA A 128 -21.59 -17.95 -11.02
N SER A 129 -21.05 -18.36 -12.17
CA SER A 129 -20.48 -17.45 -13.17
C SER A 129 -21.55 -16.83 -14.07
N VAL A 130 -22.00 -15.63 -13.74
CA VAL A 130 -22.31 -14.65 -14.80
C VAL A 130 -20.98 -14.37 -15.51
N PRO A 131 -20.86 -14.55 -16.83
CA PRO A 131 -19.66 -14.15 -17.56
C PRO A 131 -19.38 -12.66 -17.29
N GLN A 132 -18.30 -12.36 -16.57
CA GLN A 132 -17.91 -10.99 -16.28
C GLN A 132 -17.08 -10.43 -17.43
N ASP A 133 -17.45 -9.25 -17.92
CA ASP A 133 -16.61 -8.50 -18.84
C ASP A 133 -15.42 -7.91 -18.07
N LEU A 134 -14.21 -8.42 -18.35
CA LEU A 134 -12.98 -7.97 -17.68
C LEU A 134 -12.34 -6.76 -18.37
N ARG A 135 -12.89 -6.29 -19.49
CA ARG A 135 -12.41 -5.05 -20.13
C ARG A 135 -12.67 -3.88 -19.18
N SER A 136 -11.74 -2.93 -19.11
CA SER A 136 -11.98 -1.66 -18.43
C SER A 136 -13.12 -0.90 -19.11
N PRO A 137 -13.88 -0.04 -18.40
CA PRO A 137 -14.91 0.81 -19.00
C PRO A 137 -14.46 1.56 -20.26
N SER A 138 -13.25 2.12 -20.27
CA SER A 138 -12.69 2.85 -21.42
C SER A 138 -12.47 1.96 -22.64
N ILE A 139 -12.17 0.67 -22.45
CA ILE A 139 -12.04 -0.32 -23.53
C ILE A 139 -13.41 -0.83 -23.95
N ALA A 140 -14.29 -1.14 -22.99
CA ALA A 140 -15.61 -1.71 -23.26
C ALA A 140 -16.56 -0.72 -23.98
N LEU A 141 -16.45 0.57 -23.63
CA LEU A 141 -17.32 1.66 -24.10
C LEU A 141 -16.61 2.62 -25.07
N GLY A 142 -15.33 2.39 -25.38
CA GLY A 142 -14.58 3.08 -26.43
C GLY A 142 -14.85 4.59 -26.53
N GLY A 143 -15.30 5.03 -27.72
CA GLY A 143 -15.58 6.44 -28.01
C GLY A 143 -16.66 7.08 -27.13
N LEU A 144 -17.63 6.31 -26.64
CA LEU A 144 -18.67 6.81 -25.74
C LEU A 144 -18.06 7.22 -24.39
N PHE A 145 -17.15 6.41 -23.84
CA PHE A 145 -16.46 6.74 -22.59
C PHE A 145 -15.63 8.04 -22.73
N ALA A 146 -14.90 8.17 -23.83
CA ALA A 146 -14.14 9.38 -24.14
C ALA A 146 -15.05 10.61 -24.29
N ALA A 147 -16.21 10.46 -24.93
CA ALA A 147 -17.19 11.54 -25.06
C ALA A 147 -17.77 11.97 -23.71
N ILE A 148 -18.10 11.01 -22.83
CA ILE A 148 -18.54 11.29 -21.45
C ILE A 148 -17.46 12.03 -20.66
N GLY A 149 -16.20 11.60 -20.81
CA GLY A 149 -15.01 12.27 -20.27
C GLY A 149 -14.91 13.73 -20.69
N GLY A 150 -14.92 13.99 -22.01
CA GLY A 150 -14.82 15.34 -22.56
C GLY A 150 -16.01 16.26 -22.21
N ALA A 151 -17.17 15.69 -21.90
CA ALA A 151 -18.35 16.43 -21.49
C ALA A 151 -18.40 16.76 -19.98
N HIS A 152 -17.47 16.22 -19.17
CA HIS A 152 -17.41 16.41 -17.71
C HIS A 152 -18.77 16.17 -17.02
N LEU A 153 -19.42 15.04 -17.34
CA LEU A 153 -20.78 14.76 -16.86
C LEU A 153 -20.89 14.54 -15.34
N ALA A 154 -19.78 14.26 -14.65
CA ALA A 154 -19.73 14.09 -13.21
C ALA A 154 -18.56 14.89 -12.61
N PRO A 155 -18.70 15.43 -11.37
CA PRO A 155 -17.63 16.18 -10.70
C PRO A 155 -16.47 15.29 -10.22
N ASP A 156 -16.72 14.01 -9.97
CA ASP A 156 -15.70 12.99 -9.71
C ASP A 156 -15.88 11.91 -10.78
N PHE A 157 -14.89 11.78 -11.67
CA PHE A 157 -15.00 10.95 -12.86
C PHE A 157 -15.01 9.45 -12.53
N LYS A 158 -14.55 9.06 -11.34
CA LYS A 158 -14.70 7.68 -10.85
C LYS A 158 -16.17 7.26 -10.71
N ASN A 159 -17.10 8.20 -10.52
CA ASN A 159 -18.54 7.86 -10.58
C ASN A 159 -18.96 7.32 -11.94
N VAL A 160 -18.36 7.81 -13.02
CA VAL A 160 -18.60 7.32 -14.38
C VAL A 160 -17.93 5.96 -14.54
N ALA A 161 -16.68 5.80 -14.11
CA ALA A 161 -15.97 4.52 -14.16
C ALA A 161 -16.63 3.40 -13.32
N ASP A 162 -17.32 3.78 -12.24
CA ASP A 162 -18.07 2.87 -11.36
C ASP A 162 -19.52 2.66 -11.79
N SER A 163 -20.02 3.46 -12.74
CA SER A 163 -21.37 3.29 -13.29
C SER A 163 -21.45 2.00 -14.10
N ARG A 164 -22.63 1.37 -14.07
CA ARG A 164 -22.85 0.09 -14.74
C ARG A 164 -23.73 0.32 -15.97
N PRO A 165 -23.28 -0.05 -17.18
CA PRO A 165 -24.16 -0.16 -18.33
C PRO A 165 -25.35 -1.08 -18.01
N ASP A 166 -26.57 -0.65 -18.32
CA ASP A 166 -27.77 -1.46 -18.09
C ASP A 166 -28.02 -2.50 -19.20
N GLU A 167 -27.23 -2.42 -20.27
CA GLU A 167 -27.23 -3.32 -21.42
C GLU A 167 -25.80 -3.69 -21.86
N ALA A 168 -25.66 -4.57 -22.84
CA ALA A 168 -24.35 -4.97 -23.32
C ALA A 168 -23.58 -3.78 -23.91
N PRO A 169 -22.28 -3.60 -23.62
CA PRO A 169 -21.51 -2.47 -24.15
C PRO A 169 -21.55 -2.34 -25.69
N ALA A 170 -21.65 -3.46 -26.41
CA ALA A 170 -21.76 -3.45 -27.87
C ALA A 170 -23.09 -2.85 -28.38
N ASP A 171 -24.19 -3.19 -27.72
CA ASP A 171 -25.53 -2.68 -28.05
C ASP A 171 -25.59 -1.18 -27.72
N LEU A 172 -25.10 -0.80 -26.54
CA LEU A 172 -25.02 0.59 -26.10
C LEU A 172 -24.18 1.48 -27.03
N LEU A 173 -23.06 0.95 -27.54
CA LEU A 173 -22.21 1.63 -28.51
C LEU A 173 -22.93 1.83 -29.86
N ASN A 174 -23.67 0.83 -30.32
CA ASN A 174 -24.44 0.92 -31.55
C ASN A 174 -25.57 1.96 -31.44
N ASP A 175 -26.25 1.97 -30.29
CA ASP A 175 -27.31 2.94 -29.99
C ASP A 175 -26.74 4.36 -29.91
N TRP A 176 -25.60 4.54 -29.25
CA TRP A 176 -24.93 5.83 -29.19
C TRP A 176 -24.48 6.32 -30.57
N GLU A 177 -23.84 5.48 -31.39
CA GLU A 177 -23.39 5.88 -32.74
C GLU A 177 -24.58 6.24 -33.65
N THR A 178 -25.72 5.57 -33.49
CA THR A 178 -26.95 5.91 -34.22
C THR A 178 -27.51 7.25 -33.75
N GLN A 179 -27.57 7.47 -32.44
CA GLN A 179 -28.26 8.62 -31.86
C GLN A 179 -27.44 9.91 -31.87
N ARG A 180 -26.11 9.83 -31.74
CA ARG A 180 -25.23 11.01 -31.56
C ARG A 180 -25.20 11.99 -32.74
N HIS A 181 -25.71 11.57 -33.89
CA HIS A 181 -25.83 12.39 -35.09
C HIS A 181 -27.18 13.12 -35.22
N HIS A 182 -28.14 12.84 -34.32
CA HIS A 182 -29.40 13.56 -34.29
C HIS A 182 -29.23 14.97 -33.69
N PRO A 183 -29.92 15.99 -34.24
CA PRO A 183 -29.78 17.36 -33.77
C PRO A 183 -30.24 17.57 -32.32
N ASP A 184 -31.17 16.75 -31.85
CA ASP A 184 -31.74 16.82 -30.49
C ASP A 184 -31.02 15.89 -29.50
N PHE A 185 -29.92 15.24 -29.89
CA PHE A 185 -29.19 14.32 -29.02
C PHE A 185 -28.54 15.05 -27.83
N ASN A 186 -28.74 14.49 -26.63
CA ASN A 186 -28.11 14.97 -25.41
C ASN A 186 -27.36 13.82 -24.71
N LEU A 187 -26.04 13.95 -24.61
CA LEU A 187 -25.18 12.92 -24.03
C LEU A 187 -25.48 12.69 -22.53
N ARG A 188 -25.90 13.72 -21.79
CA ARG A 188 -26.25 13.58 -20.37
C ARG A 188 -27.52 12.76 -20.20
N ASP A 189 -28.53 13.02 -21.02
CA ASP A 189 -29.81 12.29 -20.95
C ASP A 189 -29.59 10.83 -21.38
N PHE A 190 -28.77 10.60 -22.42
CA PHE A 190 -28.34 9.26 -22.83
C PHE A 190 -27.62 8.53 -21.68
N TYR A 191 -26.66 9.17 -21.03
CA TYR A 191 -25.96 8.56 -19.88
C TYR A 191 -26.94 8.22 -18.74
N GLN A 192 -27.87 9.11 -18.39
CA GLN A 192 -28.85 8.87 -17.33
C GLN A 192 -29.85 7.76 -17.67
N GLN A 193 -30.15 7.56 -18.95
CA GLN A 193 -31.07 6.53 -19.43
C GLN A 193 -30.44 5.13 -19.46
N HIS A 194 -29.14 5.04 -19.76
CA HIS A 194 -28.49 3.76 -20.09
C HIS A 194 -27.50 3.26 -19.01
N PHE A 195 -27.25 4.04 -17.96
CA PHE A 195 -26.32 3.67 -16.89
C PHE A 195 -26.97 3.73 -15.51
N SER A 196 -26.81 2.64 -14.76
CA SER A 196 -27.09 2.62 -13.33
C SER A 196 -25.95 3.27 -12.56
N PRO A 197 -26.25 4.22 -11.65
CA PRO A 197 -25.23 4.84 -10.81
C PRO A 197 -24.61 3.82 -9.83
N PRO A 198 -23.36 4.06 -9.37
CA PRO A 198 -22.73 3.18 -8.40
C PRO A 198 -23.51 3.13 -7.08
N ILE A 199 -23.64 1.94 -6.51
CA ILE A 199 -24.26 1.74 -5.20
C ILE A 199 -23.30 2.24 -4.12
N ARG A 200 -23.51 3.47 -3.64
CA ARG A 200 -22.79 4.02 -2.50
C ARG A 200 -23.58 3.74 -1.22
N ARG A 201 -22.95 3.07 -0.24
CA ARG A 201 -23.48 3.05 1.12
C ARG A 201 -23.12 4.38 1.76
N ASP A 202 -24.14 5.19 2.07
CA ASP A 202 -23.91 6.45 2.77
C ASP A 202 -23.17 6.17 4.08
N VAL A 203 -21.99 6.76 4.20
CA VAL A 203 -21.17 6.77 5.42
C VAL A 203 -21.75 7.79 6.39
N SER A 204 -23.09 7.85 6.54
CA SER A 204 -23.73 8.73 7.51
C SER A 204 -23.58 8.12 8.90
N TYR A 205 -22.33 7.98 9.35
CA TYR A 205 -22.01 7.65 10.72
C TYR A 205 -22.41 8.85 11.57
N ARG A 206 -23.55 8.74 12.24
CA ARG A 206 -23.97 9.75 13.22
C ARG A 206 -23.33 9.41 14.55
N ARG A 207 -22.23 10.10 14.83
CA ARG A 207 -21.54 10.06 16.12
C ARG A 207 -22.54 10.22 17.26
N LYS A 208 -22.43 9.38 18.28
CA LYS A 208 -23.16 9.59 19.54
C LYS A 208 -22.51 10.76 20.29
N ALA A 209 -23.32 11.53 21.03
CA ALA A 209 -22.75 12.49 21.97
C ALA A 209 -21.80 11.74 22.92
N ASP A 210 -20.59 12.28 23.09
CA ASP A 210 -19.53 11.73 23.95
C ASP A 210 -18.90 10.40 23.50
N GLU A 211 -19.10 9.99 22.25
CA GLU A 211 -18.43 8.80 21.71
C GLU A 211 -16.91 8.98 21.69
N ASN A 212 -16.21 8.05 22.35
CA ASN A 212 -14.75 8.02 22.35
C ASN A 212 -14.21 7.44 21.03
N ILE A 213 -12.93 7.68 20.77
CA ILE A 213 -12.29 7.29 19.51
C ILE A 213 -12.28 5.77 19.28
N TYR A 214 -12.19 4.97 20.35
CA TYR A 214 -12.18 3.51 20.22
C TYR A 214 -13.54 3.00 19.75
N ASP A 215 -14.62 3.45 20.37
CA ASP A 215 -15.99 3.08 20.02
C ASP A 215 -16.36 3.58 18.61
N TYR A 216 -15.89 4.78 18.23
CA TYR A 216 -16.00 5.28 16.86
C TYR A 216 -15.36 4.30 15.85
N ILE A 217 -14.11 3.87 16.10
CA ILE A 217 -13.42 2.96 15.19
C ILE A 217 -14.13 1.60 15.14
N GLN A 218 -14.61 1.07 16.28
CA GLN A 218 -15.38 -0.17 16.31
C GLN A 218 -16.66 -0.07 15.46
N GLY A 219 -17.42 1.01 15.63
CA GLY A 219 -18.61 1.27 14.82
C GLY A 219 -18.28 1.41 13.33
N MET A 220 -17.15 2.05 13.02
CA MET A 220 -16.70 2.27 11.65
C MET A 220 -16.35 0.98 10.92
N TRP A 221 -15.86 -0.07 11.60
CA TRP A 221 -15.68 -1.38 10.96
C TRP A 221 -16.98 -1.93 10.37
N GLY A 222 -18.12 -1.75 11.05
CA GLY A 222 -19.43 -2.12 10.52
C GLY A 222 -19.84 -1.31 9.29
N VAL A 223 -19.45 -0.04 9.23
CA VAL A 223 -19.76 0.86 8.09
C VAL A 223 -18.87 0.58 6.88
N LEU A 224 -17.58 0.32 7.12
CA LEU A 224 -16.59 0.08 6.07
C LEU A 224 -16.63 -1.36 5.55
N THR A 225 -17.23 -2.30 6.29
CA THR A 225 -17.37 -3.68 5.81
C THR A 225 -18.41 -3.79 4.69
N ARG A 226 -18.02 -4.44 3.60
CA ARG A 226 -18.87 -4.93 2.52
C ARG A 226 -19.12 -6.41 2.74
N GLN A 227 -20.32 -6.85 2.36
CA GLN A 227 -20.67 -8.27 2.34
C GLN A 227 -20.14 -8.89 1.04
N PRO A 228 -19.98 -10.22 0.96
CA PRO A 228 -19.57 -10.89 -0.26
C PRO A 228 -20.36 -10.41 -1.47
N ASP A 229 -19.64 -10.14 -2.57
CA ASP A 229 -20.24 -9.55 -3.75
C ASP A 229 -21.04 -10.58 -4.54
N LYS A 230 -22.08 -10.11 -5.21
CA LYS A 230 -22.77 -10.87 -6.25
C LYS A 230 -22.20 -10.45 -7.60
N PRO A 231 -21.80 -11.38 -8.49
CA PRO A 231 -21.43 -11.04 -9.85
C PRO A 231 -22.55 -10.27 -10.55
N MET A 232 -22.19 -9.20 -11.23
CA MET A 232 -23.11 -8.36 -11.99
C MET A 232 -22.53 -8.13 -13.39
N SER A 233 -23.33 -8.42 -14.43
CA SER A 233 -22.94 -8.16 -15.81
C SER A 233 -22.54 -6.69 -15.98
N TYR A 234 -21.48 -6.47 -16.76
CA TYR A 234 -20.97 -5.14 -17.14
C TYR A 234 -20.52 -4.24 -15.98
N SER A 235 -20.55 -4.75 -14.74
CA SER A 235 -20.01 -4.03 -13.60
C SER A 235 -18.50 -4.01 -13.67
N SER A 236 -17.91 -2.84 -13.40
CA SER A 236 -16.46 -2.75 -13.19
C SER A 236 -16.04 -3.41 -11.88
N LEU A 237 -16.91 -3.61 -10.89
CA LEU A 237 -16.56 -4.26 -9.62
C LEU A 237 -16.21 -5.74 -9.82
N LEU A 238 -15.02 -6.15 -9.40
CA LEU A 238 -14.58 -7.54 -9.34
C LEU A 238 -15.15 -8.19 -8.07
N PRO A 239 -16.00 -9.22 -8.17
CA PRO A 239 -16.66 -9.78 -7.01
C PRO A 239 -15.67 -10.53 -6.11
N LEU A 240 -15.84 -10.35 -4.80
CA LEU A 240 -15.11 -11.05 -3.75
C LEU A 240 -15.98 -12.07 -2.99
N PRO A 241 -15.44 -13.28 -2.68
CA PRO A 241 -16.19 -14.33 -2.00
C PRO A 241 -16.41 -14.14 -0.50
N HIS A 242 -15.63 -13.29 0.18
CA HIS A 242 -15.74 -13.04 1.62
C HIS A 242 -16.15 -11.59 1.92
N PRO A 243 -16.59 -11.29 3.16
CA PRO A 243 -16.72 -9.90 3.60
C PRO A 243 -15.35 -9.23 3.64
N TYR A 244 -15.30 -7.96 3.26
CA TYR A 244 -14.06 -7.18 3.21
C TYR A 244 -14.27 -5.74 3.66
N VAL A 245 -13.22 -5.10 4.17
CA VAL A 245 -13.22 -3.69 4.58
C VAL A 245 -12.71 -2.82 3.43
N VAL A 246 -13.44 -1.75 3.10
CA VAL A 246 -12.98 -0.72 2.15
C VAL A 246 -12.33 0.45 2.88
N PRO A 247 -11.48 1.27 2.22
CA PRO A 247 -10.83 2.40 2.89
C PRO A 247 -11.83 3.44 3.45
N GLY A 248 -12.81 3.86 2.66
CA GLY A 248 -13.82 4.85 3.04
C GLY A 248 -14.08 5.93 1.99
N GLY A 249 -15.18 6.67 2.13
CA GLY A 249 -15.55 7.74 1.19
C GLY A 249 -15.85 7.24 -0.23
N ARG A 250 -15.13 7.77 -1.23
CA ARG A 250 -15.26 7.36 -2.65
C ARG A 250 -14.73 5.96 -2.94
N PHE A 251 -13.86 5.43 -2.08
CA PHE A 251 -13.25 4.12 -2.23
C PHE A 251 -14.24 3.05 -1.77
N SER A 252 -14.97 2.49 -2.75
CA SER A 252 -16.09 1.57 -2.53
C SER A 252 -15.73 0.10 -2.71
N GLU A 253 -14.46 -0.16 -3.04
CA GLU A 253 -13.87 -1.44 -3.36
C GLU A 253 -12.70 -1.73 -2.42
N LEU A 254 -12.24 -2.98 -2.39
CA LEU A 254 -11.04 -3.35 -1.65
C LEU A 254 -9.81 -2.81 -2.39
N TYR A 255 -8.87 -2.23 -1.65
CA TYR A 255 -7.55 -1.77 -2.12
C TYR A 255 -6.45 -2.64 -1.52
N TYR A 256 -5.38 -2.89 -2.27
CA TYR A 256 -4.34 -3.84 -1.88
C TYR A 256 -3.67 -3.40 -0.58
N TRP A 257 -2.90 -2.32 -0.59
CA TRP A 257 -1.94 -2.07 0.49
C TRP A 257 -2.62 -1.48 1.74
N ASP A 258 -3.69 -0.70 1.55
CA ASP A 258 -4.62 -0.23 2.59
C ASP A 258 -5.08 -1.38 3.49
N THR A 259 -5.31 -2.54 2.88
CA THR A 259 -5.83 -3.71 3.59
C THR A 259 -4.87 -4.17 4.68
N TYR A 260 -3.55 -4.14 4.46
CA TYR A 260 -2.59 -4.54 5.51
C TYR A 260 -2.70 -3.62 6.72
N PHE A 261 -2.73 -2.31 6.50
CA PHE A 261 -2.81 -1.34 7.59
C PHE A 261 -4.16 -1.36 8.31
N THR A 262 -5.23 -1.65 7.57
CA THR A 262 -6.57 -1.91 8.13
C THR A 262 -6.57 -3.17 8.99
N MET A 263 -5.93 -4.25 8.52
CA MET A 263 -5.84 -5.53 9.22
C MET A 263 -5.11 -5.42 10.56
N ILE A 264 -4.20 -4.45 10.74
CA ILE A 264 -3.63 -4.17 12.07
C ILE A 264 -4.75 -3.91 13.08
N GLY A 265 -5.71 -3.03 12.76
CA GLY A 265 -6.84 -2.75 13.64
C GLY A 265 -7.77 -3.95 13.84
N LEU A 266 -8.04 -4.70 12.77
CA LEU A 266 -8.85 -5.92 12.85
C LEU A 266 -8.22 -6.96 13.77
N TYR A 267 -6.89 -7.15 13.65
CA TYR A 267 -6.12 -8.05 14.49
C TYR A 267 -6.18 -7.64 15.96
N GLU A 268 -5.92 -6.35 16.24
CA GLU A 268 -6.00 -5.83 17.61
C GLU A 268 -7.41 -6.03 18.20
N THR A 269 -8.44 -5.90 17.40
CA THR A 269 -9.84 -5.94 17.86
C THR A 269 -10.46 -7.34 17.83
N GLY A 270 -9.67 -8.37 17.54
CA GLY A 270 -10.12 -9.77 17.55
C GLY A 270 -10.99 -10.16 16.34
N GLN A 271 -11.01 -9.36 15.27
CA GLN A 271 -11.77 -9.63 14.05
C GLN A 271 -11.01 -10.57 13.11
N TRP A 272 -10.49 -11.68 13.66
CA TRP A 272 -9.59 -12.59 12.94
C TRP A 272 -10.27 -13.32 11.78
N ASP A 273 -11.58 -13.60 11.89
CA ASP A 273 -12.34 -14.23 10.80
C ASP A 273 -12.49 -13.30 9.59
N LEU A 274 -12.74 -12.01 9.83
CA LEU A 274 -12.79 -10.99 8.78
C LEU A 274 -11.40 -10.83 8.14
N LEU A 275 -10.35 -10.73 8.96
CA LEU A 275 -8.97 -10.68 8.49
C LEU A 275 -8.63 -11.91 7.62
N ARG A 276 -8.98 -13.12 8.07
CA ARG A 276 -8.75 -14.37 7.32
C ARG A 276 -9.53 -14.38 6.01
N GLY A 277 -10.79 -13.92 6.01
CA GLY A 277 -11.62 -13.78 4.82
C GLY A 277 -10.99 -12.84 3.80
N MET A 278 -10.52 -11.66 4.23
CA MET A 278 -9.85 -10.69 3.36
C MET A 278 -8.55 -11.23 2.76
N ILE A 279 -7.74 -12.00 3.50
CA ILE A 279 -6.56 -12.67 2.92
C ILE A 279 -6.99 -13.74 1.90
N GLY A 280 -8.09 -14.45 2.16
CA GLY A 280 -8.71 -15.36 1.19
C GLY A 280 -9.18 -14.65 -0.09
N ASP A 281 -9.76 -13.47 0.05
CA ASP A 281 -10.14 -12.62 -1.09
C ASP A 281 -8.92 -12.23 -1.92
N MET A 282 -7.84 -11.75 -1.29
CA MET A 282 -6.57 -11.43 -1.94
C MET A 282 -5.98 -12.64 -2.69
N ALA A 283 -5.96 -13.81 -2.03
CA ALA A 283 -5.55 -15.06 -2.66
C ALA A 283 -6.41 -15.40 -3.89
N SER A 284 -7.73 -15.18 -3.81
CA SER A 284 -8.65 -15.39 -4.94
C SER A 284 -8.39 -14.45 -6.13
N LEU A 285 -7.87 -13.24 -5.87
CA LEU A 285 -7.50 -12.29 -6.93
C LEU A 285 -6.26 -12.78 -7.65
N ILE A 286 -5.23 -13.21 -6.91
CA ILE A 286 -4.02 -13.83 -7.49
C ILE A 286 -4.38 -15.06 -8.32
N ASP A 287 -5.30 -15.89 -7.85
CA ASP A 287 -5.68 -17.09 -8.58
C ASP A 287 -6.48 -16.83 -9.86
N ARG A 288 -7.25 -15.73 -9.91
CA ARG A 288 -8.08 -15.37 -11.07
C ARG A 288 -7.39 -14.44 -12.07
N TYR A 289 -6.50 -13.58 -11.60
CA TYR A 289 -5.95 -12.46 -12.35
C TYR A 289 -4.42 -12.41 -12.33
N ASP A 290 -3.77 -13.48 -11.83
CA ASP A 290 -2.32 -13.66 -11.69
C ASP A 290 -1.60 -12.71 -10.72
N HIS A 291 -2.29 -11.66 -10.25
CA HIS A 291 -1.83 -10.70 -9.25
C HIS A 291 -3.02 -10.14 -8.46
N ILE A 292 -2.73 -9.40 -7.41
CA ILE A 292 -3.74 -8.59 -6.73
C ILE A 292 -3.74 -7.22 -7.43
N PRO A 293 -4.85 -6.80 -8.07
CA PRO A 293 -4.94 -5.47 -8.68
C PRO A 293 -4.91 -4.36 -7.62
N ASN A 294 -4.61 -3.12 -8.03
CA ASN A 294 -4.64 -1.92 -7.16
C ASN A 294 -5.89 -1.91 -6.25
N GLY A 295 -7.07 -2.08 -6.86
CA GLY A 295 -8.30 -2.40 -6.15
C GLY A 295 -9.20 -3.33 -6.95
N THR A 296 -10.35 -3.73 -6.39
CA THR A 296 -11.23 -4.72 -7.02
C THR A 296 -12.13 -4.15 -8.12
N ARG A 297 -11.53 -3.51 -9.12
CA ARG A 297 -12.21 -2.98 -10.31
C ARG A 297 -11.53 -3.43 -11.60
N THR A 298 -12.28 -3.60 -12.70
CA THR A 298 -11.72 -4.04 -13.99
C THR A 298 -10.67 -3.07 -14.53
N TYR A 299 -10.84 -1.76 -14.31
CA TYR A 299 -9.85 -0.75 -14.69
C TYR A 299 -8.56 -0.74 -13.85
N TYR A 300 -8.51 -1.55 -12.78
CA TYR A 300 -7.31 -1.78 -11.99
C TYR A 300 -6.60 -3.09 -12.35
N LEU A 301 -7.16 -3.95 -13.21
CA LEU A 301 -6.50 -5.21 -13.61
C LEU A 301 -5.18 -5.01 -14.39
N SER A 302 -4.88 -3.78 -14.82
CA SER A 302 -3.64 -3.47 -15.53
C SER A 302 -2.44 -3.19 -14.61
N ARG A 303 -2.66 -3.09 -13.29
CA ARG A 303 -1.60 -2.77 -12.31
C ARG A 303 -1.91 -3.33 -10.93
N SER A 304 -0.87 -3.49 -10.12
CA SER A 304 -0.99 -3.88 -8.71
C SER A 304 -0.97 -2.66 -7.78
N GLU A 305 -0.43 -2.85 -6.58
CA GLU A 305 -0.07 -1.86 -5.58
C GLU A 305 1.14 -2.40 -4.78
N PRO A 306 1.74 -1.67 -3.82
CA PRO A 306 2.87 -2.19 -3.05
C PRO A 306 2.61 -3.59 -2.46
N PRO A 307 3.50 -4.59 -2.66
CA PRO A 307 3.19 -6.00 -2.38
C PRO A 307 3.29 -6.41 -0.90
N PHE A 308 2.27 -6.04 -0.13
CA PHE A 308 2.11 -6.34 1.30
C PHE A 308 1.49 -7.72 1.63
N PHE A 309 1.12 -8.57 0.66
CA PHE A 309 0.43 -9.84 0.93
C PHE A 309 1.26 -10.79 1.81
N SER A 310 2.59 -10.83 1.62
CA SER A 310 3.49 -11.56 2.54
C SER A 310 3.42 -11.08 3.99
N LEU A 311 3.31 -9.76 4.21
CA LEU A 311 3.13 -9.16 5.54
C LEU A 311 1.73 -9.42 6.11
N MET A 312 0.71 -9.53 5.27
CA MET A 312 -0.63 -9.96 5.70
C MET A 312 -0.62 -11.42 6.17
N VAL A 313 0.12 -12.29 5.47
CA VAL A 313 0.32 -13.69 5.89
C VAL A 313 1.07 -13.76 7.21
N ASP A 314 2.11 -12.95 7.43
CA ASP A 314 2.79 -12.83 8.73
C ASP A 314 1.83 -12.41 9.85
N LEU A 315 0.94 -11.45 9.59
CA LEU A 315 -0.04 -10.98 10.55
C LEU A 315 -1.03 -12.10 10.93
N LEU A 316 -1.53 -12.83 9.93
CA LEU A 316 -2.39 -13.99 10.17
C LEU A 316 -1.66 -15.12 10.91
N ALA A 317 -0.40 -15.39 10.56
CA ALA A 317 0.39 -16.47 11.13
C ALA A 317 0.61 -16.32 12.64
N GLN A 318 0.52 -15.11 13.18
CA GLN A 318 0.60 -14.91 14.63
C GLN A 318 -0.60 -15.43 15.39
N HIS A 319 -1.75 -15.50 14.74
CA HIS A 319 -2.95 -16.10 15.29
C HIS A 319 -3.09 -17.57 14.83
N ASP A 320 -2.99 -17.83 13.52
CA ASP A 320 -3.22 -19.16 12.92
C ASP A 320 -1.97 -20.06 12.93
N GLY A 321 -0.83 -19.57 13.40
CA GLY A 321 0.45 -20.28 13.42
C GLY A 321 1.07 -20.47 12.04
N GLN A 322 2.11 -21.31 12.01
CA GLN A 322 2.91 -21.61 10.80
C GLN A 322 2.10 -22.24 9.65
N GLY A 323 0.87 -22.71 9.91
CA GLY A 323 -0.03 -23.24 8.89
C GLY A 323 -0.43 -22.20 7.84
N ALA A 324 -0.46 -20.90 8.20
CA ALA A 324 -0.78 -19.81 7.27
C ALA A 324 0.18 -19.76 6.08
N TYR A 325 1.49 -19.87 6.32
CA TYR A 325 2.50 -19.87 5.27
C TYR A 325 2.33 -21.04 4.29
N LYS A 326 2.02 -22.24 4.80
CA LYS A 326 1.77 -23.42 3.95
C LYS A 326 0.52 -23.24 3.09
N ARG A 327 -0.53 -22.67 3.69
CA ARG A 327 -1.82 -22.43 3.03
C ARG A 327 -1.69 -21.48 1.85
N TYR A 328 -0.94 -20.39 2.01
CA TYR A 328 -0.82 -19.32 1.01
C TYR A 328 0.46 -19.37 0.16
N LEU A 329 1.31 -20.40 0.34
CA LEU A 329 2.52 -20.59 -0.47
C LEU A 329 2.27 -20.52 -1.99
N PRO A 330 1.21 -21.13 -2.56
CA PRO A 330 0.96 -21.03 -4.00
C PRO A 330 0.74 -19.58 -4.46
N GLN A 331 0.02 -18.78 -3.69
CA GLN A 331 -0.30 -17.39 -4.03
C GLN A 331 0.90 -16.46 -3.79
N LEU A 332 1.66 -16.65 -2.71
CA LEU A 332 2.96 -15.96 -2.51
C LEU A 332 3.90 -16.19 -3.70
N GLN A 333 3.95 -17.43 -4.20
CA GLN A 333 4.79 -17.78 -5.35
C GLN A 333 4.29 -17.13 -6.65
N LYS A 334 2.97 -17.09 -6.88
CA LYS A 334 2.39 -16.44 -8.06
C LYS A 334 2.61 -14.94 -8.06
N GLU A 335 2.40 -14.29 -6.93
CA GLU A 335 2.67 -12.85 -6.78
C GLU A 335 4.15 -12.54 -7.03
N TYR A 336 5.07 -13.33 -6.49
CA TYR A 336 6.50 -13.19 -6.80
C TYR A 336 6.77 -13.31 -8.30
N ALA A 337 6.11 -14.25 -8.98
CA ALA A 337 6.27 -14.44 -10.42
C ALA A 337 5.75 -13.26 -11.25
N TYR A 338 4.66 -12.60 -10.81
CA TYR A 338 4.16 -11.36 -11.41
C TYR A 338 5.23 -10.26 -11.35
N TRP A 339 5.74 -9.96 -10.16
CA TRP A 339 6.72 -8.88 -9.97
C TRP A 339 8.07 -9.14 -10.64
N MET A 340 8.44 -10.41 -10.80
CA MET A 340 9.73 -10.82 -11.36
C MET A 340 9.64 -11.28 -12.81
N GLU A 341 8.52 -11.03 -13.48
CA GLU A 341 8.31 -11.48 -14.84
C GLU A 341 9.39 -10.93 -15.79
N GLY A 342 9.97 -11.83 -16.61
CA GLY A 342 11.00 -11.48 -17.57
C GLY A 342 12.42 -11.35 -16.99
N ALA A 343 12.59 -11.34 -15.66
CA ALA A 343 13.89 -11.14 -14.99
C ALA A 343 15.00 -12.06 -15.51
N ASP A 344 14.70 -13.34 -15.71
CA ASP A 344 15.69 -14.36 -16.12
C ASP A 344 16.24 -14.14 -17.54
N THR A 345 15.50 -13.43 -18.40
CA THR A 345 15.87 -13.19 -19.81
C THR A 345 16.29 -11.75 -20.09
N LEU A 346 16.07 -10.85 -19.13
CA LEU A 346 16.34 -9.42 -19.26
C LEU A 346 17.85 -9.16 -19.36
N LYS A 347 18.30 -8.43 -20.39
CA LYS A 347 19.72 -8.11 -20.59
C LYS A 347 20.12 -6.87 -19.80
N PRO A 348 21.42 -6.69 -19.46
CA PRO A 348 21.89 -5.47 -18.80
C PRO A 348 21.54 -4.19 -19.59
N GLY A 349 21.11 -3.15 -18.87
CA GLY A 349 20.65 -1.88 -19.43
C GLY A 349 19.21 -1.89 -19.95
N GLN A 350 18.43 -2.93 -19.67
CA GLN A 350 17.05 -3.07 -20.13
C GLN A 350 16.07 -3.12 -18.96
N ALA A 351 14.81 -2.81 -19.27
CA ALA A 351 13.68 -3.00 -18.38
C ALA A 351 12.56 -3.75 -19.11
N TYR A 352 11.82 -4.57 -18.38
CA TYR A 352 10.60 -5.22 -18.85
C TYR A 352 9.62 -5.26 -17.69
N ARG A 353 8.44 -4.67 -17.88
CA ARG A 353 7.43 -4.46 -16.83
C ARG A 353 8.08 -3.92 -15.54
N HIS A 354 7.89 -4.61 -14.42
CA HIS A 354 8.40 -4.25 -13.09
C HIS A 354 9.90 -4.46 -12.91
N VAL A 355 10.60 -5.12 -13.83
CA VAL A 355 12.00 -5.50 -13.63
C VAL A 355 12.93 -4.60 -14.44
N VAL A 356 13.99 -4.12 -13.80
CA VAL A 356 15.11 -3.38 -14.42
C VAL A 356 16.40 -4.15 -14.17
N ARG A 357 17.21 -4.35 -15.21
CA ARG A 357 18.58 -4.84 -15.06
C ARG A 357 19.55 -3.72 -15.39
N LEU A 358 20.30 -3.26 -14.40
CA LEU A 358 21.35 -2.25 -14.58
C LEU A 358 22.47 -2.78 -15.48
N HIS A 359 23.34 -1.88 -15.95
CA HIS A 359 24.46 -2.22 -16.84
C HIS A 359 25.46 -3.20 -16.21
N ASP A 360 25.62 -3.19 -14.88
CA ASP A 360 26.47 -4.12 -14.15
C ASP A 360 25.80 -5.49 -13.88
N GLY A 361 24.57 -5.68 -14.35
CA GLY A 361 23.78 -6.89 -14.16
C GLY A 361 22.89 -6.88 -12.91
N THR A 362 23.00 -5.86 -12.04
CA THR A 362 22.15 -5.70 -10.85
C THR A 362 20.68 -5.66 -11.24
N LEU A 363 19.86 -6.45 -10.55
CA LEU A 363 18.42 -6.50 -10.77
C LEU A 363 17.70 -5.63 -9.74
N LEU A 364 16.84 -4.74 -10.21
CA LEU A 364 15.98 -3.88 -9.40
C LEU A 364 14.52 -4.06 -9.83
N LEU A 365 13.60 -3.65 -8.96
CA LEU A 365 12.20 -3.47 -9.30
C LEU A 365 11.85 -2.00 -9.48
N ARG A 366 10.86 -1.76 -10.33
CA ARG A 366 10.15 -0.49 -10.55
C ARG A 366 8.65 -0.76 -10.59
N HIS A 367 7.85 0.30 -10.51
CA HIS A 367 6.42 0.21 -10.79
C HIS A 367 6.13 0.30 -12.28
N TRP A 368 5.05 -0.36 -12.69
CA TRP A 368 4.62 -0.49 -14.09
C TRP A 368 3.14 -0.85 -14.17
N ASP A 369 2.36 -0.09 -14.93
CA ASP A 369 1.01 -0.50 -15.38
C ASP A 369 1.12 -1.01 -16.81
N ASP A 370 0.36 -2.05 -17.18
CA ASP A 370 0.38 -2.66 -18.51
C ASP A 370 -0.33 -1.85 -19.61
N LEU A 371 -1.12 -0.85 -19.25
CA LEU A 371 -1.75 0.12 -20.15
C LEU A 371 -1.00 1.45 -20.19
N ASP A 372 -1.08 2.13 -21.34
CA ASP A 372 -0.55 3.48 -21.61
C ASP A 372 -1.65 4.42 -22.12
N THR A 373 -2.88 4.23 -21.63
CA THR A 373 -4.03 5.09 -21.90
C THR A 373 -4.40 5.90 -20.66
N PRO A 374 -5.24 6.95 -20.72
CA PRO A 374 -5.72 7.63 -19.51
C PRO A 374 -6.35 6.64 -18.52
N ARG A 375 -6.16 6.83 -17.21
CA ARG A 375 -6.84 6.08 -16.14
C ARG A 375 -8.36 6.25 -16.27
N ASP A 376 -9.14 5.18 -16.10
CA ASP A 376 -10.58 5.25 -16.30
C ASP A 376 -11.25 6.10 -15.21
N GLU A 377 -10.75 6.00 -13.99
CA GLU A 377 -11.22 6.71 -12.79
C GLU A 377 -10.83 8.19 -12.74
N SER A 378 -9.88 8.62 -13.59
CA SER A 378 -9.32 9.99 -13.67
C SER A 378 -9.08 10.39 -15.14
N TYR A 379 -9.97 9.96 -16.05
CA TYR A 379 -9.76 10.06 -17.49
C TYR A 379 -9.56 11.51 -17.98
N PRO A 380 -10.43 12.49 -17.61
CA PRO A 380 -10.23 13.88 -18.01
C PRO A 380 -8.93 14.50 -17.45
N GLU A 381 -8.58 14.17 -16.21
CA GLU A 381 -7.39 14.68 -15.52
C GLU A 381 -6.09 14.20 -16.21
N ASP A 382 -6.04 12.92 -16.56
CA ASP A 382 -4.90 12.33 -17.26
C ASP A 382 -4.74 12.93 -18.66
N VAL A 383 -5.84 13.06 -19.42
CA VAL A 383 -5.84 13.71 -20.74
C VAL A 383 -5.32 15.15 -20.63
N ALA A 384 -5.78 15.91 -19.63
CA ALA A 384 -5.32 17.28 -19.40
C ALA A 384 -3.84 17.34 -19.00
N THR A 385 -3.35 16.36 -18.23
CA THR A 385 -1.95 16.28 -17.82
C THR A 385 -1.03 15.99 -18.99
N ALA A 386 -1.37 15.02 -19.84
CA ALA A 386 -0.60 14.74 -21.06
C ALA A 386 -0.57 15.93 -22.03
N ALA A 387 -1.67 16.68 -22.15
CA ALA A 387 -1.73 17.89 -22.97
C ALA A 387 -0.76 19.00 -22.48
N ARG A 388 -0.39 18.99 -21.19
CA ARG A 388 0.60 19.92 -20.61
C ARG A 388 2.06 19.45 -20.78
N ALA A 389 2.29 18.28 -21.36
CA ALA A 389 3.61 17.72 -21.65
C ALA A 389 3.85 17.57 -23.18
N PRO A 390 3.80 18.66 -23.98
CA PRO A 390 3.85 18.56 -25.45
C PRO A 390 5.17 18.00 -26.01
N SER A 391 6.22 17.92 -25.19
CA SER A 391 7.51 17.33 -25.56
C SER A 391 7.58 15.80 -25.38
N ARG A 392 6.52 15.17 -24.87
CA ARG A 392 6.45 13.73 -24.61
C ARG A 392 5.32 13.11 -25.43
N ALA A 393 5.45 11.83 -25.78
CA ALA A 393 4.31 11.11 -26.31
C ALA A 393 3.24 10.97 -25.19
N PRO A 394 1.94 11.21 -25.46
CA PRO A 394 0.90 11.09 -24.45
C PRO A 394 0.90 9.72 -23.75
N ALA A 395 1.13 8.64 -24.52
CA ALA A 395 1.23 7.27 -24.01
C ALA A 395 2.29 7.12 -22.89
N ASP A 396 3.45 7.77 -23.04
CA ASP A 396 4.50 7.72 -22.01
C ASP A 396 4.04 8.42 -20.73
N VAL A 397 3.35 9.56 -20.85
CA VAL A 397 2.80 10.30 -19.70
C VAL A 397 1.74 9.46 -18.99
N TYR A 398 0.83 8.83 -19.75
CA TYR A 398 -0.21 7.96 -19.20
C TYR A 398 0.38 6.74 -18.48
N ARG A 399 1.41 6.10 -19.07
CA ARG A 399 2.11 4.98 -18.43
C ARG A 399 2.70 5.38 -17.09
N ASP A 400 3.34 6.56 -17.00
CA ASP A 400 3.95 7.04 -15.77
C ASP A 400 2.93 7.50 -14.73
N LEU A 401 1.78 8.06 -15.14
CA LEU A 401 0.65 8.35 -14.25
C LEU A 401 0.09 7.07 -13.64
N ARG A 402 -0.16 6.06 -14.48
CA ARG A 402 -0.66 4.76 -14.03
C ARG A 402 0.33 4.01 -13.14
N ALA A 403 1.61 3.99 -13.50
CA ALA A 403 2.66 3.47 -12.63
C ALA A 403 2.78 4.28 -11.32
N GLY A 404 2.54 5.59 -11.38
CA GLY A 404 2.39 6.48 -10.23
C GLY A 404 1.31 5.98 -9.26
N SER A 405 0.13 5.62 -9.77
CA SER A 405 -0.93 4.99 -8.97
C SER A 405 -0.58 3.58 -8.47
N GLU A 406 0.19 2.78 -9.22
CA GLU A 406 0.68 1.48 -8.73
C GLU A 406 1.63 1.63 -7.51
N THR A 407 2.27 2.79 -7.35
CA THR A 407 3.13 3.04 -6.19
C THR A 407 2.34 3.20 -4.88
N GLY A 408 1.04 3.47 -4.96
CA GLY A 408 0.22 3.95 -3.85
C GLY A 408 0.40 5.45 -3.53
N TRP A 409 1.41 6.11 -4.11
CA TRP A 409 1.74 7.53 -3.88
C TRP A 409 1.34 8.43 -5.06
N ASP A 410 0.09 8.37 -5.52
CA ASP A 410 -0.43 9.20 -6.62
C ASP A 410 -1.03 10.53 -6.12
N PHE A 411 -0.37 11.68 -6.25
CA PHE A 411 0.98 11.88 -6.77
C PHE A 411 1.89 12.50 -5.71
N SER A 412 3.17 12.49 -6.02
CA SER A 412 4.27 12.95 -5.17
C SER A 412 5.38 13.54 -6.03
N SER A 413 6.05 14.57 -5.52
CA SER A 413 7.31 15.15 -6.03
C SER A 413 8.37 14.09 -6.28
N ARG A 414 8.32 13.00 -5.51
CA ARG A 414 9.16 11.81 -5.62
C ARG A 414 9.19 11.20 -7.03
N TRP A 415 8.11 11.34 -7.79
CA TRP A 415 7.98 10.82 -9.15
C TRP A 415 8.18 11.89 -10.25
N LEU A 416 8.36 13.16 -9.88
CA LEU A 416 8.35 14.30 -10.79
C LEU A 416 9.77 14.74 -11.11
N ALA A 417 10.11 14.84 -12.39
CA ALA A 417 11.49 15.14 -12.80
C ALA A 417 11.97 16.52 -12.31
N ASP A 418 11.05 17.45 -12.07
CA ASP A 418 11.31 18.79 -11.51
C ASP A 418 10.90 18.94 -10.04
N GLY A 419 10.39 17.88 -9.40
CA GLY A 419 9.89 17.89 -8.01
C GLY A 419 8.57 18.64 -7.78
N HIS A 420 7.90 19.15 -8.82
CA HIS A 420 6.73 20.02 -8.65
C HIS A 420 5.60 19.79 -9.65
N THR A 421 5.92 19.62 -10.94
CA THR A 421 4.94 19.63 -12.03
C THR A 421 4.54 18.20 -12.41
N LEU A 422 3.26 17.84 -12.22
CA LEU A 422 2.75 16.50 -12.54
C LEU A 422 3.01 16.05 -13.98
N ALA A 423 2.98 16.97 -14.95
CA ALA A 423 3.27 16.68 -16.35
C ALA A 423 4.72 16.18 -16.60
N THR A 424 5.62 16.34 -15.62
CA THR A 424 7.01 15.83 -15.66
C THR A 424 7.18 14.47 -14.99
N ILE A 425 6.07 13.82 -14.58
CA ILE A 425 6.09 12.50 -13.95
C ILE A 425 6.83 11.47 -14.81
N HIS A 426 7.74 10.71 -14.20
CA HIS A 426 8.58 9.73 -14.91
C HIS A 426 8.78 8.45 -14.10
N THR A 427 7.72 8.00 -13.43
CA THR A 427 7.72 6.88 -12.47
C THR A 427 8.42 5.63 -12.97
N THR A 428 8.25 5.27 -14.24
CA THR A 428 8.84 4.04 -14.81
C THR A 428 10.35 4.14 -15.05
N ASP A 429 10.94 5.33 -14.96
CA ASP A 429 12.39 5.55 -14.98
C ASP A 429 13.03 5.46 -13.59
N LEU A 430 12.22 5.24 -12.55
CA LEU A 430 12.65 5.15 -11.16
C LEU A 430 12.54 3.70 -10.67
N ALA A 431 13.52 3.28 -9.88
CA ALA A 431 13.45 2.09 -9.06
C ALA A 431 13.22 2.55 -7.61
N PRO A 432 12.00 2.39 -7.05
CA PRO A 432 11.70 2.87 -5.71
C PRO A 432 12.21 1.93 -4.62
N ILE A 433 12.63 2.49 -3.49
CA ILE A 433 13.14 1.69 -2.36
C ILE A 433 12.07 0.75 -1.79
N GLU A 434 10.80 1.17 -1.76
CA GLU A 434 9.69 0.40 -1.16
C GLU A 434 9.47 -0.95 -1.81
N VAL A 435 9.24 -1.00 -3.12
CA VAL A 435 8.96 -2.26 -3.83
C VAL A 435 10.15 -3.22 -3.77
N ASN A 436 11.37 -2.68 -3.81
CA ASN A 436 12.59 -3.49 -3.63
C ASN A 436 12.70 -4.06 -2.21
N ALA A 437 12.31 -3.29 -1.19
CA ALA A 437 12.26 -3.73 0.19
C ALA A 437 11.18 -4.81 0.43
N LEU A 438 9.97 -4.59 -0.08
CA LEU A 438 8.87 -5.54 0.00
C LEU A 438 9.18 -6.85 -0.72
N MET A 439 9.94 -6.79 -1.81
CA MET A 439 10.40 -7.99 -2.51
C MET A 439 11.39 -8.82 -1.69
N VAL A 440 12.28 -8.18 -0.90
CA VAL A 440 13.13 -8.92 0.06
C VAL A 440 12.25 -9.68 1.04
N HIS A 441 11.23 -9.03 1.59
CA HIS A 441 10.32 -9.66 2.53
C HIS A 441 9.59 -10.86 1.90
N LEU A 442 9.04 -10.71 0.70
CA LEU A 442 8.39 -11.80 -0.02
C LEU A 442 9.35 -12.97 -0.30
N GLU A 443 10.60 -12.70 -0.67
CA GLU A 443 11.63 -13.73 -0.86
C GLU A 443 11.93 -14.48 0.44
N GLN A 444 12.03 -13.78 1.58
CA GLN A 444 12.20 -14.40 2.89
C GLN A 444 10.98 -15.23 3.32
N THR A 445 9.76 -14.73 3.07
CA THR A 445 8.54 -15.47 3.36
C THR A 445 8.44 -16.74 2.50
N LEU A 446 8.86 -16.68 1.23
CA LEU A 446 8.94 -17.85 0.34
C LEU A 446 9.98 -18.85 0.82
N GLU A 447 11.18 -18.39 1.22
CA GLU A 447 12.19 -19.25 1.82
C GLU A 447 11.59 -20.05 2.99
N HIS A 448 10.95 -19.34 3.92
CA HIS A 448 10.34 -19.93 5.10
C HIS A 448 9.22 -20.91 4.76
N ALA A 449 8.27 -20.51 3.91
CA ALA A 449 7.14 -21.35 3.51
C ALA A 449 7.61 -22.63 2.77
N TYR A 450 8.64 -22.54 1.93
CA TYR A 450 9.24 -23.71 1.29
C TYR A 450 10.00 -24.60 2.28
N ALA A 451 10.66 -24.03 3.29
CA ALA A 451 11.29 -24.80 4.35
C ALA A 451 10.24 -25.60 5.15
N LEU A 452 9.12 -24.97 5.50
CA LEU A 452 7.99 -25.60 6.20
C LEU A 452 7.34 -26.76 5.43
N THR A 453 7.41 -26.74 4.09
CA THR A 453 6.89 -27.82 3.22
C THR A 453 7.97 -28.85 2.83
N GLY A 454 9.18 -28.75 3.37
CA GLY A 454 10.28 -29.68 3.10
C GLY A 454 11.00 -29.46 1.76
N GLN A 455 10.66 -28.41 1.02
CA GLN A 455 11.21 -28.09 -0.30
C GLN A 455 12.53 -27.31 -0.21
N ARG A 456 13.53 -27.95 0.40
CA ARG A 456 14.82 -27.32 0.78
C ARG A 456 15.59 -26.64 -0.35
N LYS A 457 15.43 -27.09 -1.61
CA LYS A 457 16.08 -26.46 -2.76
C LYS A 457 15.48 -25.09 -3.07
N LEU A 458 14.15 -24.99 -3.05
CA LEU A 458 13.44 -23.74 -3.27
C LEU A 458 13.64 -22.78 -2.10
N ALA A 459 13.62 -23.30 -0.86
CA ALA A 459 13.94 -22.50 0.31
C ALA A 459 15.31 -21.80 0.16
N ARG A 460 16.36 -22.56 -0.15
CA ARG A 460 17.70 -21.99 -0.39
C ARG A 460 17.76 -21.01 -1.56
N LEU A 461 17.03 -21.27 -2.64
CA LEU A 461 16.98 -20.37 -3.79
C LEU A 461 16.43 -19.00 -3.39
N TYR A 462 15.31 -18.97 -2.66
CA TYR A 462 14.70 -17.72 -2.23
C TYR A 462 15.50 -17.02 -1.13
N GLY A 463 16.13 -17.77 -0.22
CA GLY A 463 17.06 -17.18 0.75
C GLY A 463 18.26 -16.51 0.07
N GLN A 464 18.84 -17.14 -0.95
CA GLN A 464 19.92 -16.54 -1.74
C GLN A 464 19.47 -15.26 -2.45
N ARG A 465 18.27 -15.26 -3.04
CA ARG A 465 17.71 -14.07 -3.71
C ARG A 465 17.46 -12.92 -2.73
N ALA A 466 16.92 -13.23 -1.55
CA ALA A 466 16.74 -12.26 -0.48
C ALA A 466 18.08 -11.65 -0.05
N ASP A 467 19.11 -12.48 0.21
CA ASP A 467 20.44 -12.02 0.59
C ASP A 467 21.08 -11.13 -0.48
N GLU A 468 20.99 -11.52 -1.75
CA GLU A 468 21.47 -10.73 -2.90
C GLU A 468 20.76 -9.37 -2.94
N ARG A 469 19.44 -9.34 -2.77
CA ARG A 469 18.65 -8.11 -2.84
C ARG A 469 18.89 -7.21 -1.62
N VAL A 470 19.09 -7.76 -0.42
CA VAL A 470 19.53 -6.99 0.76
C VAL A 470 20.86 -6.29 0.48
N ALA A 471 21.82 -7.00 -0.11
CA ALA A 471 23.12 -6.43 -0.46
C ALA A 471 22.98 -5.31 -1.52
N VAL A 472 22.12 -5.51 -2.53
CA VAL A 472 21.80 -4.49 -3.53
C VAL A 472 21.16 -3.27 -2.89
N MET A 473 20.17 -3.45 -2.01
CA MET A 473 19.48 -2.35 -1.35
C MET A 473 20.42 -1.47 -0.52
N ARG A 474 21.28 -2.09 0.29
CA ARG A 474 22.27 -1.40 1.12
C ARG A 474 23.32 -0.63 0.32
N ARG A 475 23.52 -0.98 -0.96
CA ARG A 475 24.53 -0.39 -1.85
C ARG A 475 23.95 0.65 -2.81
N VAL A 476 22.84 0.33 -3.48
CA VAL A 476 22.32 1.12 -4.61
C VAL A 476 21.48 2.29 -4.13
N PHE A 477 20.73 2.12 -3.04
CA PHE A 477 19.76 3.11 -2.56
C PHE A 477 20.31 3.95 -1.40
N TRP A 478 21.48 3.60 -0.87
CA TRP A 478 22.10 4.29 0.26
C TRP A 478 22.93 5.48 -0.22
N ASP A 479 22.73 6.63 0.39
CA ASP A 479 23.57 7.81 0.21
C ASP A 479 24.42 8.06 1.45
N ASP A 480 25.74 7.93 1.32
CA ASP A 480 26.67 8.11 2.44
C ASP A 480 26.86 9.58 2.85
N ASP A 481 26.64 10.53 1.94
CA ASP A 481 26.77 11.95 2.28
C ASP A 481 25.48 12.48 2.93
N ARG A 482 24.33 12.02 2.44
CA ARG A 482 23.00 12.42 2.93
C ARG A 482 22.45 11.55 4.05
N GLN A 483 23.13 10.43 4.39
CA GLN A 483 22.84 9.57 5.53
C GLN A 483 21.37 9.05 5.52
N ALA A 484 20.87 8.69 4.34
CA ALA A 484 19.52 8.16 4.15
C ALA A 484 19.40 7.29 2.90
N PHE A 485 18.26 6.60 2.77
CA PHE A 485 17.91 5.85 1.58
C PHE A 485 17.06 6.70 0.63
N TYR A 486 17.38 6.64 -0.66
CA TYR A 486 16.70 7.36 -1.74
C TYR A 486 16.35 6.40 -2.87
N ASP A 487 15.34 6.74 -3.67
CA ASP A 487 15.05 5.99 -4.89
C ASP A 487 16.17 6.17 -5.92
N TYR A 488 16.29 5.21 -6.84
CA TYR A 488 17.32 5.21 -7.87
C TYR A 488 16.72 5.50 -9.25
N ASP A 489 17.19 6.56 -9.92
CA ASP A 489 16.87 6.82 -11.31
C ASP A 489 17.77 5.95 -12.20
N TRP A 490 17.21 4.86 -12.71
CA TRP A 490 17.99 3.85 -13.43
C TRP A 490 18.36 4.30 -14.84
N ARG A 491 17.68 5.32 -15.38
CA ARG A 491 18.06 5.95 -16.65
C ARG A 491 19.25 6.88 -16.49
N LYS A 492 19.26 7.67 -15.40
CA LYS A 492 20.35 8.61 -15.09
C LYS A 492 21.52 7.95 -14.35
N GLY A 493 21.33 6.76 -13.81
CA GLY A 493 22.34 6.01 -13.09
C GLY A 493 22.70 6.63 -11.73
N ARG A 494 21.77 7.34 -11.09
CA ARG A 494 22.01 8.07 -9.83
C ARG A 494 20.81 8.02 -8.90
N LEU A 495 21.05 8.28 -7.62
CA LEU A 495 19.99 8.51 -6.65
C LEU A 495 19.18 9.77 -7.00
N THR A 496 17.91 9.74 -6.62
CA THR A 496 17.00 10.89 -6.65
C THR A 496 17.35 11.88 -5.54
N ASP A 497 16.76 13.07 -5.62
CA ASP A 497 17.07 14.19 -4.73
C ASP A 497 16.01 14.41 -3.63
N VAL A 498 14.86 13.73 -3.72
CA VAL A 498 13.72 13.85 -2.79
C VAL A 498 13.90 12.91 -1.60
N LEU A 499 13.96 13.45 -0.38
CA LEU A 499 13.93 12.63 0.83
C LEU A 499 12.48 12.34 1.20
N SER A 500 12.13 11.06 1.30
CA SER A 500 10.77 10.64 1.65
C SER A 500 10.73 9.74 2.88
N ALA A 501 9.54 9.61 3.48
CA ALA A 501 9.30 8.68 4.58
C ALA A 501 9.62 7.22 4.21
N ALA A 502 9.69 6.89 2.92
CA ALA A 502 10.13 5.58 2.43
C ALA A 502 11.57 5.23 2.83
N THR A 503 12.40 6.20 3.26
CA THR A 503 13.72 5.92 3.86
C THR A 503 13.63 5.00 5.09
N ALA A 504 12.45 4.91 5.72
CA ALA A 504 12.22 4.02 6.85
C ALA A 504 11.93 2.56 6.45
N MET A 505 11.65 2.27 5.18
CA MET A 505 11.30 0.91 4.71
C MET A 505 12.39 -0.12 4.99
N PRO A 506 13.69 0.16 4.75
CA PRO A 506 14.75 -0.77 5.13
C PRO A 506 14.82 -1.02 6.64
N LEU A 507 14.35 -0.09 7.50
CA LEU A 507 14.28 -0.31 8.94
C LEU A 507 13.04 -1.15 9.30
N PHE A 508 11.90 -0.85 8.68
CA PHE A 508 10.63 -1.56 8.86
C PHE A 508 10.77 -3.06 8.59
N LEU A 509 11.51 -3.43 7.53
CA LEU A 509 11.73 -4.81 7.10
C LEU A 509 13.08 -5.41 7.55
N ARG A 510 13.79 -4.75 8.47
CA ARG A 510 15.08 -5.23 9.03
C ARG A 510 16.18 -5.48 7.98
N ILE A 511 16.18 -4.66 6.93
CA ILE A 511 17.11 -4.71 5.81
C ILE A 511 18.33 -3.82 6.06
N ALA A 512 18.21 -2.66 6.71
CA ALA A 512 19.34 -1.77 6.97
C ALA A 512 20.43 -2.42 7.85
N SER A 513 21.67 -1.95 7.76
CA SER A 513 22.66 -2.20 8.83
C SER A 513 22.30 -1.39 10.08
N GLN A 514 22.88 -1.70 11.24
CA GLN A 514 22.67 -0.91 12.45
C GLN A 514 23.11 0.55 12.27
N ASP A 515 24.27 0.78 11.64
CA ASP A 515 24.81 2.12 11.39
C ASP A 515 23.89 2.91 10.43
N GLN A 516 23.42 2.28 9.36
CA GLN A 516 22.45 2.89 8.43
C GLN A 516 21.14 3.23 9.15
N ALA A 517 20.65 2.35 10.03
CA ALA A 517 19.42 2.61 10.78
C ALA A 517 19.57 3.79 11.75
N MET A 518 20.70 3.91 12.44
CA MET A 518 20.99 5.05 13.31
C MET A 518 21.10 6.37 12.52
N ALA A 519 21.74 6.33 11.36
CA ALA A 519 21.84 7.46 10.46
C ALA A 519 20.47 7.91 9.92
N VAL A 520 19.64 6.96 9.46
CA VAL A 520 18.25 7.24 9.04
C VAL A 520 17.42 7.82 10.17
N ALA A 521 17.59 7.33 11.40
CA ALA A 521 16.87 7.86 12.56
C ALA A 521 17.20 9.34 12.80
N GLU A 522 18.47 9.73 12.69
CA GLU A 522 18.87 11.15 12.78
C GLU A 522 18.31 11.97 11.62
N THR A 523 18.38 11.44 10.39
CA THR A 523 17.80 12.12 9.22
C THR A 523 16.28 12.33 9.37
N ILE A 524 15.54 11.34 9.86
CA ILE A 524 14.10 11.47 10.16
C ILE A 524 13.88 12.56 11.23
N ARG A 525 14.67 12.54 12.32
CA ARG A 525 14.58 13.50 13.43
C ARG A 525 14.79 14.94 12.94
N ASP A 526 15.74 15.14 12.04
CA ASP A 526 16.16 16.47 11.56
C ASP A 526 15.32 17.01 10.40
N LYS A 527 14.89 16.14 9.48
CA LYS A 527 14.34 16.56 8.19
C LYS A 527 12.84 16.31 8.06
N LEU A 528 12.34 15.17 8.53
CA LEU A 528 10.96 14.73 8.29
C LEU A 528 10.04 14.93 9.50
N LEU A 529 10.57 14.83 10.72
CA LEU A 529 9.79 14.98 11.94
C LEU A 529 9.22 16.40 12.08
N ARG A 530 7.93 16.49 12.37
CA ARG A 530 7.14 17.71 12.55
C ARG A 530 6.25 17.61 13.78
N PRO A 531 5.54 18.69 14.20
CA PRO A 531 4.72 18.66 15.41
C PRO A 531 3.63 17.58 15.42
N GLY A 532 3.14 17.16 14.25
CA GLY A 532 2.07 16.19 14.09
C GLY A 532 2.47 14.79 13.66
N GLY A 533 3.76 14.48 13.47
CA GLY A 533 4.19 13.22 12.85
C GLY A 533 5.41 13.44 11.93
N ILE A 534 5.65 12.55 10.98
CA ILE A 534 6.62 12.72 9.89
C ILE A 534 5.91 13.16 8.61
N MET A 535 6.56 13.99 7.80
CA MET A 535 6.06 14.34 6.47
C MET A 535 6.33 13.21 5.46
N ALA A 536 5.47 13.10 4.46
CA ALA A 536 5.63 12.15 3.35
C ALA A 536 6.95 12.38 2.58
N THR A 537 7.26 13.64 2.29
CA THR A 537 8.52 14.09 1.68
C THR A 537 9.01 15.39 2.31
N ASP A 538 10.22 15.82 1.97
CA ASP A 538 10.75 17.14 2.31
C ASP A 538 10.40 18.24 1.28
N HIS A 539 9.47 17.97 0.35
CA HIS A 539 9.04 18.91 -0.70
C HIS A 539 7.57 19.30 -0.56
N GLU A 540 7.27 20.59 -0.76
CA GLU A 540 5.90 21.09 -0.96
C GLU A 540 5.61 21.25 -2.45
N SER A 541 4.88 20.30 -3.04
CA SER A 541 4.51 20.34 -4.46
C SER A 541 3.04 20.71 -4.72
N GLY A 542 2.19 20.62 -3.70
CA GLY A 542 0.73 20.67 -3.83
C GLY A 542 0.08 19.33 -4.19
N GLN A 543 0.87 18.29 -4.47
CA GLN A 543 0.39 16.91 -4.53
C GLN A 543 0.13 16.35 -3.13
N GLN A 544 -0.60 15.23 -3.05
CA GLN A 544 -1.07 14.73 -1.76
C GLN A 544 -0.02 13.95 -0.97
N TRP A 545 0.90 13.25 -1.65
CA TRP A 545 1.97 12.46 -1.05
C TRP A 545 3.27 13.26 -0.92
N ASP A 546 3.15 14.45 -0.33
CA ASP A 546 4.23 15.42 -0.14
C ASP A 546 3.98 16.26 1.12
N ALA A 547 4.99 17.03 1.55
CA ALA A 547 4.79 18.02 2.60
C ALA A 547 3.62 18.98 2.26
N PRO A 548 2.81 19.39 3.25
CA PRO A 548 2.95 19.14 4.69
C PRO A 548 2.20 17.87 5.17
N ASN A 549 1.76 16.99 4.27
CA ASN A 549 0.96 15.84 4.64
C ASN A 549 1.83 14.72 5.25
N GLY A 550 1.28 14.04 6.25
CA GLY A 550 1.75 12.75 6.75
C GLY A 550 0.63 11.71 6.65
N TRP A 551 1.02 10.46 6.40
CA TRP A 551 0.10 9.36 6.13
C TRP A 551 0.28 8.21 7.12
N ALA A 552 -0.84 7.62 7.56
CA ALA A 552 -0.83 6.60 8.59
C ALA A 552 0.07 5.38 8.28
N PRO A 553 0.14 4.87 7.03
CA PRO A 553 1.11 3.85 6.62
C PRO A 553 2.57 4.23 6.89
N GLU A 554 2.98 5.43 6.48
CA GLU A 554 4.36 5.93 6.60
C GLU A 554 4.79 6.04 8.06
N GLU A 555 3.90 6.62 8.88
CA GLU A 555 4.07 6.75 10.33
C GLU A 555 4.26 5.38 10.98
N TRP A 556 3.39 4.43 10.65
CA TRP A 556 3.48 3.07 11.17
C TRP A 556 4.80 2.39 10.80
N MET A 557 5.22 2.50 9.54
CA MET A 557 6.45 1.87 9.04
C MET A 557 7.68 2.51 9.68
N ALA A 558 7.72 3.82 9.84
CA ALA A 558 8.79 4.53 10.55
C ALA A 558 8.87 4.13 12.03
N ILE A 559 7.74 4.15 12.74
CA ILE A 559 7.69 3.78 14.17
C ILE A 559 8.13 2.32 14.36
N LYS A 560 7.59 1.37 13.59
CA LYS A 560 7.99 -0.04 13.70
C LYS A 560 9.45 -0.24 13.28
N GLY A 561 9.92 0.45 12.24
CA GLY A 561 11.31 0.39 11.79
C GLY A 561 12.29 0.88 12.84
N LEU A 562 12.04 2.03 13.45
CA LEU A 562 12.89 2.55 14.53
C LEU A 562 12.94 1.61 15.74
N ASN A 563 11.78 1.06 16.13
CA ASN A 563 11.71 0.06 17.19
C ASN A 563 12.51 -1.22 16.87
N ASN A 564 12.52 -1.67 15.61
CA ASN A 564 13.31 -2.85 15.20
C ASN A 564 14.82 -2.68 15.42
N TYR A 565 15.32 -1.44 15.44
CA TYR A 565 16.74 -1.10 15.58
C TYR A 565 17.09 -0.45 16.93
N GLY A 566 16.12 -0.38 17.84
CA GLY A 566 16.33 0.08 19.22
C GLY A 566 16.24 1.59 19.47
N ASP A 567 15.90 2.41 18.47
CA ASP A 567 15.58 3.84 18.70
C ASP A 567 14.12 4.00 19.15
N THR A 568 13.85 3.52 20.36
CA THR A 568 12.51 3.55 20.95
C THR A 568 12.06 4.96 21.30
N GLU A 569 12.99 5.88 21.56
CA GLU A 569 12.69 7.27 21.94
C GLU A 569 12.13 8.07 20.75
N LEU A 570 12.77 7.97 19.58
CA LEU A 570 12.24 8.61 18.37
C LEU A 570 10.91 7.97 17.95
N ALA A 571 10.82 6.64 18.02
CA ALA A 571 9.59 5.91 17.70
C ALA A 571 8.41 6.38 18.59
N GLU A 572 8.61 6.45 19.92
CA GLU A 572 7.61 6.98 20.86
C GLU A 572 7.27 8.44 20.56
N THR A 573 8.26 9.27 20.22
CA THR A 573 8.04 10.68 19.87
C THR A 573 7.15 10.83 18.63
N ILE A 574 7.43 10.07 17.57
CA ILE A 574 6.60 10.07 16.35
C ILE A 574 5.19 9.57 16.68
N ALA A 575 5.08 8.41 17.34
CA ALA A 575 3.79 7.82 17.72
C ALA A 575 2.93 8.79 18.54
N ARG A 576 3.50 9.43 19.56
CA ARG A 576 2.78 10.39 20.40
C ARG A 576 2.31 11.62 19.63
N ARG A 577 3.15 12.17 18.74
CA ARG A 577 2.79 13.33 17.91
C ARG A 577 1.69 12.99 16.91
N TRP A 578 1.82 11.86 16.23
CA TRP A 578 0.82 11.36 15.29
C TRP A 578 -0.52 11.07 15.98
N MET A 579 -0.51 10.30 17.08
CA MET A 579 -1.74 10.03 17.84
C MET A 579 -2.41 11.31 18.32
N ALA A 580 -1.65 12.30 18.81
CA ALA A 580 -2.20 13.59 19.22
C ALA A 580 -2.82 14.36 18.05
N ARG A 581 -2.19 14.35 16.86
CA ARG A 581 -2.71 14.94 15.63
C ARG A 581 -4.05 14.33 15.23
N VAL A 582 -4.09 13.00 15.15
CA VAL A 582 -5.23 12.24 14.68
C VAL A 582 -6.40 12.34 15.67
N ILE A 583 -6.16 12.08 16.96
CA ILE A 583 -7.18 12.15 18.01
C ILE A 583 -7.71 13.57 18.16
N GLY A 584 -6.84 14.59 18.19
CA GLY A 584 -7.30 15.98 18.27
C GLY A 584 -8.10 16.43 17.05
N THR A 585 -7.83 15.88 15.86
CA THR A 585 -8.63 16.13 14.66
C THR A 585 -10.00 15.50 14.80
N TYR A 586 -10.07 14.26 15.28
CA TYR A 586 -11.33 13.58 15.59
C TYR A 586 -12.16 14.35 16.62
N GLU A 587 -11.55 14.86 17.70
CA GLU A 587 -12.27 15.64 18.71
C GLU A 587 -12.94 16.90 18.14
N LYS A 588 -12.34 17.51 17.12
CA LYS A 588 -12.86 18.71 16.46
C LYS A 588 -13.87 18.42 15.35
N SER A 589 -13.70 17.31 14.64
CA SER A 589 -14.44 16.99 13.41
C SER A 589 -15.52 15.93 13.59
N GLY A 590 -15.36 15.06 14.59
CA GLY A 590 -16.15 13.87 14.81
C GLY A 590 -15.80 12.69 13.89
N VAL A 591 -14.75 12.80 13.06
CA VAL A 591 -14.38 11.76 12.09
C VAL A 591 -12.87 11.55 11.99
N LEU A 592 -12.47 10.38 11.49
CA LEU A 592 -11.10 10.11 11.04
C LEU A 592 -10.98 10.28 9.53
N LEU A 593 -9.80 10.70 9.09
CA LEU A 593 -9.52 11.14 7.74
C LEU A 593 -8.42 10.27 7.13
N GLU A 594 -8.29 10.38 5.81
CA GLU A 594 -7.28 9.73 4.98
C GLU A 594 -5.84 10.15 5.36
N LYS A 595 -5.59 11.45 5.55
CA LYS A 595 -4.25 12.05 5.77
C LYS A 595 -4.32 13.33 6.61
N TYR A 596 -3.17 13.79 7.12
CA TYR A 596 -3.10 14.91 8.06
C TYR A 596 -1.93 15.85 7.77
N ASP A 597 -2.15 17.16 7.88
CA ASP A 597 -1.10 18.17 7.97
C ASP A 597 -0.34 18.00 9.28
N VAL A 598 0.90 17.53 9.16
CA VAL A 598 1.78 17.25 10.31
C VAL A 598 2.66 18.45 10.68
N GLU A 599 2.82 19.42 9.79
CA GLU A 599 3.69 20.59 10.00
C GLU A 599 3.03 21.67 10.84
N SER A 600 1.73 21.92 10.62
CA SER A 600 1.02 22.99 11.32
C SER A 600 1.07 22.80 12.84
N PRO A 601 1.45 23.83 13.62
CA PRO A 601 1.42 23.74 15.09
C PRO A 601 0.00 23.67 15.65
N THR A 602 -1.02 23.89 14.82
CA THR A 602 -2.43 23.84 15.20
C THR A 602 -3.13 22.65 14.58
N ILE A 603 -4.02 22.01 15.33
CA ILE A 603 -4.81 20.87 14.83
C ILE A 603 -6.01 21.39 14.03
N SER A 604 -6.11 20.98 12.76
CA SER A 604 -7.25 21.30 11.90
C SER A 604 -8.40 20.31 12.10
N ALA A 605 -9.65 20.77 11.99
CA ALA A 605 -10.82 19.88 11.92
C ALA A 605 -10.97 19.19 10.55
N THR A 606 -10.29 19.68 9.51
CA THR A 606 -10.37 19.13 8.15
C THR A 606 -9.15 18.31 7.75
N GLY A 607 -8.24 18.05 8.69
CA GLY A 607 -6.97 17.36 8.41
C GLY A 607 -5.94 18.22 7.67
N GLY A 608 -6.26 19.45 7.26
CA GLY A 608 -5.34 20.36 6.56
C GLY A 608 -5.88 20.79 5.20
N LYS A 609 -4.98 21.20 4.29
CA LYS A 609 -5.33 21.57 2.90
C LYS A 609 -5.57 20.34 2.00
N GLY A 610 -5.07 19.17 2.37
CA GLY A 610 -5.06 18.00 1.51
C GLY A 610 -4.03 18.17 0.37
N GLY A 611 -4.47 17.97 -0.87
CA GLY A 611 -3.63 18.01 -2.07
C GLY A 611 -4.09 16.96 -3.07
N GLY A 612 -3.49 16.95 -4.27
CA GLY A 612 -3.78 15.95 -5.31
C GLY A 612 -5.09 16.20 -6.07
N GLU A 613 -5.63 15.14 -6.67
CA GLU A 613 -6.71 15.22 -7.67
C GLU A 613 -8.13 15.12 -7.08
N TYR A 614 -8.28 14.75 -5.80
CA TYR A 614 -9.59 14.59 -5.16
C TYR A 614 -9.63 15.16 -3.72
N PRO A 615 -10.84 15.51 -3.20
CA PRO A 615 -10.99 16.04 -1.84
C PRO A 615 -10.63 15.03 -0.74
N MET A 616 -10.35 15.51 0.48
CA MET A 616 -10.11 14.65 1.67
C MET A 616 -11.22 13.60 1.87
N GLN A 617 -10.83 12.34 2.11
CA GLN A 617 -11.77 11.24 2.37
C GLN A 617 -11.98 10.98 3.86
N ILE A 618 -13.18 10.48 4.20
CA ILE A 618 -13.63 10.17 5.57
C ILE A 618 -13.69 8.65 5.77
N GLY A 619 -13.21 8.18 6.91
CA GLY A 619 -13.26 6.77 7.29
C GLY A 619 -12.28 6.47 8.42
N PHE A 620 -10.98 6.27 8.17
CA PHE A 620 -10.38 5.75 6.95
C PHE A 620 -9.60 4.48 7.34
N GLY A 621 -9.71 3.39 6.57
CA GLY A 621 -9.27 2.04 6.95
C GLY A 621 -7.89 1.98 7.60
N TRP A 622 -6.85 2.49 6.93
CA TRP A 622 -5.49 2.50 7.49
C TRP A 622 -5.35 3.38 8.74
N THR A 623 -6.11 4.48 8.85
CA THR A 623 -5.94 5.47 9.94
C THR A 623 -6.50 4.84 11.19
N ASN A 624 -7.67 4.23 11.03
CA ASN A 624 -8.35 3.46 12.05
C ASN A 624 -7.47 2.30 12.53
N GLY A 625 -6.91 1.54 11.59
CA GLY A 625 -6.12 0.34 11.90
C GLY A 625 -4.80 0.66 12.60
N THR A 626 -4.02 1.59 12.04
CA THR A 626 -2.74 2.00 12.62
C THR A 626 -2.91 2.75 13.93
N LEU A 627 -3.92 3.61 14.08
CA LEU A 627 -4.19 4.31 15.34
C LEU A 627 -4.48 3.33 16.48
N LEU A 628 -5.34 2.32 16.25
CA LEU A 628 -5.57 1.28 17.25
C LEU A 628 -4.28 0.54 17.61
N GLY A 629 -3.48 0.21 16.60
CA GLY A 629 -2.17 -0.41 16.82
C GLY A 629 -1.26 0.46 17.69
N LEU A 630 -1.12 1.74 17.39
CA LEU A 630 -0.29 2.66 18.17
C LEU A 630 -0.83 2.87 19.59
N MET A 631 -2.14 3.01 19.75
CA MET A 631 -2.77 3.17 21.06
C MET A 631 -2.51 1.98 21.98
N ARG A 632 -2.54 0.77 21.43
CA ARG A 632 -2.20 -0.48 22.14
C ARG A 632 -0.74 -0.53 22.58
N ARG A 633 0.18 -0.04 21.73
CA ARG A 633 1.63 -0.12 21.94
C ARG A 633 2.17 0.96 22.87
N TYR A 634 1.55 2.14 22.87
CA TYR A 634 1.94 3.28 23.68
C TYR A 634 0.82 3.65 24.67
N PRO A 635 0.42 2.75 25.60
CA PRO A 635 -0.74 2.98 26.46
C PRO A 635 -0.53 4.17 27.40
N GLY A 636 0.71 4.42 27.87
CA GLY A 636 1.01 5.56 28.73
C GLY A 636 0.84 6.91 28.02
N ASP A 637 1.24 7.02 26.76
CA ASP A 637 0.99 8.23 25.97
C ASP A 637 -0.46 8.32 25.51
N THR A 638 -1.08 7.20 25.17
CA THR A 638 -2.51 7.12 24.89
C THR A 638 -3.32 7.64 26.07
N SER A 639 -3.01 7.19 27.29
CA SER A 639 -3.59 7.73 28.52
C SER A 639 -3.45 9.24 28.60
N LYS A 640 -2.25 9.80 28.38
CA LYS A 640 -2.02 11.25 28.48
C LYS A 640 -2.78 12.04 27.41
N ILE A 641 -2.79 11.53 26.18
CA ILE A 641 -3.50 12.16 25.04
C ILE A 641 -5.00 12.12 25.30
N LEU A 642 -5.52 10.97 25.75
CA LEU A 642 -6.94 10.79 26.01
C LEU A 642 -7.39 11.53 27.27
N GLN A 643 -6.64 11.56 28.39
CA GLN A 643 -7.04 12.08 29.72
C GLN A 643 -7.39 13.59 29.79
N ARG A 644 -7.56 14.25 28.66
CA ARG A 644 -8.59 15.30 28.52
C ARG A 644 -10.04 14.73 28.46
N ASN A 645 -10.27 13.42 28.62
CA ASN A 645 -11.45 12.68 29.12
C ASN A 645 -11.16 11.15 29.20
N PRO A 646 -11.93 10.30 29.91
CA PRO A 646 -11.38 9.28 30.81
C PRO A 646 -11.39 7.84 30.24
N LEU A 647 -10.66 6.96 30.93
CA LEU A 647 -10.61 5.48 30.84
C LEU A 647 -9.45 4.87 30.04
N SER A 648 -8.25 5.03 30.60
CA SER A 648 -7.13 4.12 30.38
C SER A 648 -6.98 3.17 31.57
N SER A 649 -7.63 2.02 31.52
CA SER A 649 -7.40 0.94 32.49
C SER A 649 -7.56 -0.42 31.82
N GLN A 650 -6.81 -0.63 30.75
CA GLN A 650 -6.57 -1.94 30.16
C GLN A 650 -5.09 -2.27 30.37
N PRO A 651 -4.75 -3.50 30.82
CA PRO A 651 -3.36 -3.92 30.94
C PRO A 651 -2.70 -3.99 29.55
N PRO A 652 -1.38 -3.73 29.44
CA PRO A 652 -0.65 -3.90 28.19
C PRO A 652 -0.75 -5.35 27.71
N ILE A 653 -1.00 -5.52 26.40
CA ILE A 653 -0.71 -6.79 25.71
C ILE A 653 0.71 -6.66 25.16
N ASP A 654 1.54 -7.68 25.36
CA ASP A 654 2.94 -7.69 24.96
C ASP A 654 3.15 -7.44 23.47
N VAL A 655 3.98 -6.41 23.20
CA VAL A 655 4.73 -6.05 21.98
C VAL A 655 3.90 -6.01 20.68
N LEU A 656 4.44 -5.36 19.65
CA LEU A 656 3.99 -5.59 18.27
C LEU A 656 3.74 -7.08 18.02
N PRO A 657 2.94 -7.45 17.00
CA PRO A 657 3.06 -8.75 16.36
C PRO A 657 4.50 -9.25 16.47
N PRO A 658 4.79 -10.42 17.11
CA PRO A 658 6.13 -10.81 17.49
C PRO A 658 7.10 -10.45 16.38
N SER A 659 8.18 -9.77 16.73
CA SER A 659 9.14 -9.29 15.75
C SER A 659 9.83 -10.39 14.93
N ASP A 660 9.51 -11.64 15.28
CA ASP A 660 9.75 -12.86 14.55
C ASP A 660 8.41 -13.59 14.30
N PRO A 661 7.71 -13.32 13.19
CA PRO A 661 6.46 -14.01 12.84
C PRO A 661 6.69 -15.51 12.52
N TYR A 662 7.95 -15.94 12.39
CA TYR A 662 8.34 -17.33 12.19
C TYR A 662 8.42 -18.14 13.49
N SER A 663 8.32 -17.47 14.65
CA SER A 663 8.19 -18.10 15.97
C SER A 663 6.74 -18.34 16.42
N ALA A 664 5.75 -17.92 15.61
CA ALA A 664 4.34 -17.96 15.99
C ALA A 664 3.82 -19.39 16.22
N VAL A 665 3.21 -19.61 17.38
CA VAL A 665 2.54 -20.85 17.80
C VAL A 665 1.03 -20.60 17.72
N GLY A 666 0.37 -21.17 16.70
CA GLY A 666 -1.09 -21.13 16.61
C GLY A 666 -1.74 -22.03 17.66
N PRO A 667 -3.06 -21.90 17.91
CA PRO A 667 -3.78 -22.85 18.74
C PRO A 667 -3.57 -24.28 18.20
N GLU A 668 -3.40 -25.26 19.09
CA GLU A 668 -3.21 -26.67 18.69
C GLU A 668 -4.27 -27.05 17.65
N ALA A 669 -3.81 -27.53 16.48
CA ALA A 669 -4.65 -27.83 15.35
C ALA A 669 -5.61 -28.98 15.68
N ASN A 670 -6.78 -28.66 16.23
CA ASN A 670 -7.97 -29.42 15.94
C ASN A 670 -8.42 -28.96 14.56
N ASP A 671 -7.96 -29.62 13.50
CA ASP A 671 -8.49 -29.43 12.15
C ASP A 671 -10.02 -29.53 12.23
N PRO A 672 -10.78 -28.42 12.10
CA PRO A 672 -12.21 -28.54 11.93
C PRO A 672 -12.37 -29.03 10.49
N VAL A 673 -12.71 -30.30 10.34
CA VAL A 673 -13.37 -30.76 9.12
C VAL A 673 -14.59 -29.86 8.96
N MET A 674 -14.50 -28.87 8.07
CA MET A 674 -15.65 -28.08 7.66
C MET A 674 -16.65 -29.05 7.03
N ALA A 675 -17.66 -29.43 7.80
CA ALA A 675 -18.82 -30.13 7.27
C ALA A 675 -19.48 -29.22 6.22
N PRO A 676 -19.84 -29.73 5.03
CA PRO A 676 -20.45 -28.93 3.99
C PRO A 676 -21.73 -28.30 4.53
N ALA A 677 -21.84 -26.97 4.36
CA ALA A 677 -23.03 -26.23 4.71
C ALA A 677 -24.23 -26.84 3.96
N LYS A 678 -25.27 -27.25 4.70
CA LYS A 678 -26.54 -27.64 4.09
C LYS A 678 -27.11 -26.45 3.31
N PRO A 679 -27.68 -26.66 2.11
CA PRO A 679 -28.39 -25.61 1.40
C PRO A 679 -29.53 -25.07 2.27
N ALA A 680 -29.74 -23.76 2.26
CA ALA A 680 -30.91 -23.13 2.86
C ALA A 680 -32.17 -23.70 2.18
N GLY A 681 -32.90 -24.55 2.89
CA GLY A 681 -34.18 -25.10 2.47
C GLY A 681 -35.32 -24.24 3.01
N ASP A 682 -36.10 -23.75 2.05
CA ASP A 682 -37.52 -23.39 2.06
C ASP A 682 -38.13 -22.63 3.25
N VAL A 683 -38.69 -21.49 2.86
CA VAL A 683 -39.66 -20.69 3.59
C VAL A 683 -40.89 -21.56 3.85
N ASP A 684 -41.19 -21.85 5.12
CA ASP A 684 -42.49 -22.40 5.50
C ASP A 684 -43.29 -21.38 6.33
N THR A 685 -44.49 -21.15 5.84
CA THR A 685 -45.50 -20.23 6.35
C THR A 685 -46.30 -20.89 7.47
N GLY A 686 -46.36 -20.28 8.64
CA GLY A 686 -47.58 -20.33 9.46
C GLY A 686 -47.47 -20.86 10.90
N ALA A 687 -48.11 -20.07 11.78
CA ALA A 687 -48.87 -20.45 12.97
C ALA A 687 -48.14 -20.95 14.23
N GLN A 688 -48.05 -20.02 15.19
CA GLN A 688 -48.66 -20.07 16.53
C GLN A 688 -48.48 -21.32 17.43
N GLU A 689 -47.96 -21.01 18.62
CA GLU A 689 -48.48 -21.31 19.98
C GLU A 689 -47.56 -22.05 20.96
N LYS A 690 -47.44 -21.38 22.13
CA LYS A 690 -47.44 -21.91 23.51
C LYS A 690 -46.12 -22.37 24.15
N THR A 691 -45.61 -21.42 24.96
CA THR A 691 -45.37 -21.53 26.42
C THR A 691 -44.77 -22.83 26.98
N ALA A 692 -43.62 -22.73 27.66
CA ALA A 692 -43.55 -22.58 29.13
C ALA A 692 -42.12 -22.76 29.67
N HIS A 693 -41.74 -21.83 30.57
CA HIS A 693 -41.00 -21.98 31.83
C HIS A 693 -39.95 -23.11 32.01
N ALA A 694 -38.69 -22.74 32.27
CA ALA A 694 -38.08 -22.65 33.62
C ALA A 694 -37.50 -24.02 34.05
N SER A 695 -36.38 -24.19 34.74
CA SER A 695 -35.42 -23.31 35.38
C SER A 695 -34.33 -24.21 36.02
N THR A 696 -33.12 -23.67 36.17
CA THR A 696 -32.23 -23.80 37.35
C THR A 696 -31.52 -25.12 37.74
N ILE A 697 -30.18 -24.96 37.85
CA ILE A 697 -29.29 -25.22 39.01
C ILE A 697 -28.48 -26.54 39.06
N ASN A 698 -27.14 -26.32 39.16
CA ASN A 698 -26.02 -26.94 39.91
C ASN A 698 -26.13 -28.43 40.35
N SER A 699 -25.05 -29.20 40.54
CA SER A 699 -23.76 -28.85 41.14
C SER A 699 -22.72 -30.00 41.02
N ASP A 700 -21.47 -29.64 41.32
CA ASP A 700 -20.47 -30.39 42.12
C ASP A 700 -19.52 -31.47 41.54
N ALA A 701 -18.24 -31.12 41.74
CA ALA A 701 -17.18 -31.83 42.48
C ALA A 701 -16.24 -32.85 41.77
N GLN A 702 -14.96 -32.41 41.73
CA GLN A 702 -13.68 -33.08 42.07
C GLN A 702 -13.75 -34.59 42.43
N GLN A 703 -12.76 -35.46 42.11
CA GLN A 703 -11.34 -35.37 42.47
C GLN A 703 -10.59 -36.66 42.01
N VAL A 704 -9.25 -36.62 42.05
CA VAL A 704 -8.26 -37.74 42.23
C VAL A 704 -7.54 -38.31 41.00
N ALA A 705 -6.21 -38.18 41.01
CA ALA A 705 -5.20 -39.03 40.33
C ALA A 705 -4.58 -40.01 41.36
N PRO A 706 -3.86 -41.11 40.98
CA PRO A 706 -2.41 -40.97 40.76
C PRO A 706 -1.67 -42.08 39.92
N LYS A 707 -0.37 -41.79 39.66
CA LYS A 707 0.84 -42.67 39.67
C LYS A 707 1.34 -43.48 38.43
N ALA A 708 2.49 -43.02 37.92
CA ALA A 708 3.85 -43.64 37.86
C ALA A 708 4.10 -45.03 37.22
N ALA A 709 5.11 -45.11 36.31
CA ALA A 709 6.46 -45.69 36.55
C ALA A 709 7.27 -45.92 35.24
N SER A 710 8.60 -45.88 35.40
CA SER A 710 9.73 -45.90 34.44
C SER A 710 10.16 -47.28 33.92
N THR A 711 11.01 -47.35 32.88
CA THR A 711 12.31 -48.09 32.88
C THR A 711 13.14 -47.90 31.59
N ASP A 712 14.41 -47.48 31.79
CA ASP A 712 15.72 -47.94 31.27
C ASP A 712 16.02 -48.30 29.79
N GLY A 713 17.25 -47.92 29.37
CA GLY A 713 18.06 -48.76 28.46
C GLY A 713 19.09 -48.06 27.56
N THR A 714 20.30 -47.84 28.07
CA THR A 714 21.55 -47.35 27.43
C THR A 714 22.17 -48.26 26.33
N ALA A 715 22.93 -47.70 25.35
CA ALA A 715 24.40 -47.88 25.20
C ALA A 715 25.00 -47.51 23.80
N ALA A 716 26.00 -46.62 23.83
CA ALA A 716 27.35 -46.65 23.23
C ALA A 716 27.64 -46.80 21.70
N ASN A 717 28.45 -45.82 21.24
CA ASN A 717 29.31 -45.70 20.05
C ASN A 717 30.49 -46.72 20.08
N PRO A 718 31.29 -47.00 19.00
CA PRO A 718 32.24 -46.00 18.48
C PRO A 718 32.71 -46.09 16.99
N ALA A 719 33.22 -44.94 16.51
CA ALA A 719 34.39 -44.68 15.65
C ALA A 719 34.78 -45.60 14.47
N THR A 720 34.98 -45.01 13.28
CA THR A 720 36.30 -44.91 12.57
C THR A 720 36.20 -44.18 11.21
N LYS A 721 36.99 -43.11 11.06
CA LYS A 721 37.66 -42.62 9.82
C LYS A 721 39.14 -43.10 9.90
N PRO A 722 40.12 -42.86 8.99
CA PRO A 722 40.19 -41.97 7.80
C PRO A 722 40.99 -42.56 6.59
N GLY A 723 41.28 -41.74 5.57
CA GLY A 723 42.36 -41.95 4.58
C GLY A 723 41.99 -41.33 3.21
N GLU A 724 42.32 -40.07 2.90
CA GLU A 724 43.61 -39.47 2.49
C GLU A 724 44.08 -39.79 1.05
N ALA A 725 43.86 -38.78 0.18
CA ALA A 725 44.91 -38.05 -0.58
C ALA A 725 45.60 -38.75 -1.79
N PRO A 726 46.57 -38.12 -2.48
CA PRO A 726 46.38 -37.08 -3.51
C PRO A 726 47.25 -37.36 -4.78
N ASP A 727 47.68 -36.30 -5.48
CA ASP A 727 48.68 -36.21 -6.59
C ASP A 727 48.14 -36.36 -8.03
N GLY A 728 48.61 -35.62 -9.03
CA GLY A 728 49.71 -34.66 -9.07
C GLY A 728 50.38 -34.66 -10.47
N ALA A 729 50.46 -33.47 -11.07
CA ALA A 729 51.56 -32.92 -11.88
C ALA A 729 52.05 -33.54 -13.21
N ALA A 730 52.47 -32.59 -14.06
CA ALA A 730 53.62 -32.58 -14.99
C ALA A 730 53.40 -32.89 -16.49
N GLY A 731 53.58 -31.84 -17.32
CA GLY A 731 54.88 -31.64 -17.98
C GLY A 731 55.01 -31.89 -19.50
N SER A 732 55.43 -30.83 -20.19
CA SER A 732 56.34 -30.80 -21.37
C SER A 732 55.80 -31.04 -22.79
N GLY A 733 56.26 -30.21 -23.74
CA GLY A 733 56.16 -30.47 -25.18
C GLY A 733 56.37 -29.23 -26.05
N ALA A 734 57.56 -29.10 -26.64
CA ALA A 734 58.06 -27.95 -27.40
C ALA A 734 57.74 -27.95 -28.92
N GLY A 735 57.78 -26.76 -29.54
CA GLY A 735 58.06 -26.49 -30.96
C GLY A 735 56.88 -26.73 -31.92
N ASN A 736 56.66 -25.97 -33.01
CA ASN A 736 57.56 -25.18 -33.84
C ASN A 736 56.74 -24.32 -34.86
N ARG A 737 57.26 -23.13 -35.25
CA ARG A 737 57.03 -22.38 -36.52
C ARG A 737 55.64 -21.76 -36.77
N ALA A 738 55.45 -20.55 -37.32
CA ALA A 738 56.35 -19.55 -37.91
C ALA A 738 55.60 -18.19 -38.06
N SER A 739 56.38 -17.10 -38.14
CA SER A 739 56.12 -15.77 -38.77
C SER A 739 54.88 -14.98 -38.31
N GLY A 740 54.93 -13.71 -37.89
CA GLY A 740 55.98 -12.68 -37.94
C GLY A 740 55.35 -11.33 -38.30
N VAL A 741 55.66 -10.30 -37.48
CA VAL A 741 55.63 -8.84 -37.75
C VAL A 741 54.31 -8.06 -37.52
N GLU A 742 54.28 -7.36 -36.37
CA GLU A 742 53.65 -6.05 -36.09
C GLU A 742 54.59 -4.89 -36.57
N PRO A 743 54.32 -3.55 -36.53
CA PRO A 743 53.08 -2.75 -36.31
C PRO A 743 52.97 -1.38 -37.12
N THR A 744 51.83 -0.66 -36.96
CA THR A 744 51.58 0.83 -36.99
C THR A 744 51.83 1.71 -38.26
N PRO A 745 51.56 3.04 -38.28
CA PRO A 745 50.29 3.77 -38.54
C PRO A 745 50.41 4.84 -39.67
N LEU A 746 49.40 5.69 -39.96
CA LEU A 746 49.53 7.17 -40.21
C LEU A 746 48.33 7.87 -40.91
N ASP A 747 47.83 8.90 -40.20
CA ASP A 747 47.73 10.31 -40.63
C ASP A 747 46.42 10.99 -41.08
N GLN A 748 46.38 12.24 -40.64
CA GLN A 748 45.39 13.30 -40.55
C GLN A 748 44.89 13.87 -41.88
N ARG A 749 43.69 14.47 -41.84
CA ARG A 749 43.45 15.87 -42.30
C ARG A 749 42.04 16.39 -41.99
N VAL A 750 42.01 17.50 -41.24
CA VAL A 750 40.95 18.54 -41.11
C VAL A 750 41.36 19.66 -42.12
N PRO A 751 40.49 20.46 -42.80
CA PRO A 751 39.70 21.49 -42.11
C PRO A 751 38.41 22.10 -42.73
N THR A 752 37.58 22.62 -41.80
CA THR A 752 36.86 23.93 -41.78
C THR A 752 35.61 24.26 -42.64
N ARG A 753 34.59 24.74 -41.88
CA ARG A 753 33.67 25.90 -42.07
C ARG A 753 32.70 25.93 -43.26
N LYS A 754 31.40 26.04 -42.95
CA LYS A 754 30.65 27.32 -43.04
C LYS A 754 29.30 27.27 -42.29
N MET A 755 29.11 28.25 -41.40
CA MET A 755 27.83 28.72 -40.90
C MET A 755 27.07 29.44 -42.02
N THR A 756 25.74 29.31 -42.04
CA THR A 756 24.84 30.43 -42.38
C THR A 756 23.57 30.29 -41.56
N ALA A 757 23.28 31.35 -40.80
CA ALA A 757 22.07 31.57 -40.03
C ALA A 757 20.92 32.05 -40.94
N TYR A 758 19.68 31.78 -40.54
CA TYR A 758 18.54 32.68 -40.77
C TYR A 758 17.46 32.40 -39.69
N GLN A 759 17.20 33.40 -38.83
CA GLN A 759 15.98 33.57 -38.02
C GLN A 759 14.96 34.42 -38.84
N PRO A 760 13.84 34.90 -38.28
CA PRO A 760 12.63 34.20 -37.82
C PRO A 760 11.35 34.78 -38.47
N SER A 761 10.19 34.19 -38.20
CA SER A 761 8.88 34.86 -38.21
C SER A 761 7.96 34.21 -37.19
#